data_AF-A0A9W7W1H2-F1
#
_entry.id   AF-A0A9W7W1H2-F1
#
_cell.length_a   1.000
_cell.length_b   1.000
_cell.length_c   1.000
_cell.angle_alpha   90.00
_cell.angle_beta   90.00
_cell.angle_gamma   90.00
#
_symmetry.space_group_name_H-M   'P 1'
#
loop_
_entity.id
_entity.type
_entity.pdbx_description
1 polymer ?
#
loop_
_entity_poly.entity_id
_entity_poly.type
_entity_poly.pdbx_seq_one_letter_code
_entity_poly.pdbx_strand_id
1 'polypeptide(L)'
;MVTFGIRSLLGLHQPKNKYELLDRKYGLLRARDRSRLLLVAMSIALLALLGTVASLAATAPTSKWHWSGGWATYQSISCDTIKHGYQCSNNISHYWGQYSPYFSVPSDISDEVPDGCAVTFAQILSRHGARDPTASKTAAYNSTIMTLQSRVEDFTGLYAFLNNYEYTLGADQLTRFGQQELINSGIKYYQRYEGLASHLTPFVRSSGEARVVVSSQNWTQGFHDAKLADWNNKHQDTAYPYPILVIPETDGENNTLNHDLCTVFEDGPDSDIADNAQATWASIFVPPIQKRLNADMPGANLTETQTIYLMDLCPFNTVASANGTISPFCDLFTEKEWYQYGYYETLNKFYGYSYGNPLGPTQGVGFANELIARLTNKPVHEGASINRTLDENNATFPLGRKLYADFSHDNDMTAIFSALGLYNTTTLLPNTSVVETPQANGYSAAWTVPFAARAYFEKLQCRGRSDEMVRVIINDRVLPLAQCDGDQDGLCTLQSFIDSLVFARCGAEVFGQRDERQVDGRGRSGLRLGRPKRTRDRRGGVGGDGPQQPPSHDPRHGLLDRSCTKLLATMACLQAVEQGTLKLDDHQQVYQLAPELEKVKVLQEDGSLVDKKRDITLRLLLSHTSGFGYEFFSTKLQDYGRPVGFDVFHSDEREILNMPLVHQPGETWEYGIGIDWAGILLERATGMKLNDWIQQNIMKPLNLNNINMFPTESMKKNLAYMHQRWPGDQSKSEERDHVYREPLLANTPEEKARLLNSGGAGAFAPPREYVQVLATLLNDGKSPKTGAQILKKETVDLMWENQVPQLPNFARVGIPSAKPEQTNPVPELYPQEGNPPQGWGLSFMITQEPGATGRGANTAWWAGIANLFWWADREKGVAGMIASQVMPFGDPHVIGQWGACEAAIYASL
;
A
#
# COMPACT_ATOMS: atom_id res chain seq x y z
N MET A 1 62.87 -36.67 -3.53
CA MET A 1 64.09 -36.27 -2.78
C MET A 1 63.63 -35.56 -1.51
N VAL A 2 63.69 -36.26 -0.37
CA VAL A 2 64.61 -35.97 0.77
C VAL A 2 64.13 -34.72 1.54
N THR A 3 63.24 -34.84 2.56
CA THR A 3 63.49 -35.02 4.03
C THR A 3 64.26 -33.84 4.67
N PHE A 4 63.89 -33.21 5.80
CA PHE A 4 63.55 -33.63 7.18
C PHE A 4 62.85 -32.41 7.88
N GLY A 5 61.85 -32.51 8.78
CA GLY A 5 61.85 -33.05 10.16
C GLY A 5 61.97 -31.88 11.19
N ILE A 6 61.29 -31.75 12.34
CA ILE A 6 60.57 -32.63 13.28
C ILE A 6 59.73 -31.77 14.29
N ARG A 7 58.52 -32.26 14.64
CA ARG A 7 57.71 -32.30 15.91
C ARG A 7 57.88 -31.19 17.00
N SER A 8 56.86 -30.78 17.76
CA SER A 8 55.90 -31.59 18.55
C SER A 8 54.71 -30.72 19.07
N LEU A 9 53.42 -31.09 18.87
CA LEU A 9 52.49 -31.83 19.79
C LEU A 9 51.88 -30.94 20.91
N LEU A 10 50.57 -30.85 21.17
CA LEU A 10 49.36 -31.69 21.01
C LEU A 10 48.14 -30.78 20.73
N GLY A 11 47.15 -31.07 19.87
CA GLY A 11 46.25 -32.24 19.80
C GLY A 11 44.98 -31.94 20.61
N LEU A 12 43.73 -31.92 20.12
CA LEU A 12 43.11 -32.65 19.01
C LEU A 12 41.80 -31.96 18.55
N HIS A 13 41.49 -32.16 17.26
CA HIS A 13 40.25 -31.85 16.55
C HIS A 13 39.08 -32.78 16.93
N GLN A 14 37.86 -32.25 16.73
CA GLN A 14 36.56 -32.89 16.46
C GLN A 14 36.63 -34.13 15.51
N PRO A 15 35.60 -35.04 15.33
CA PRO A 15 34.18 -34.69 15.08
C PRO A 15 33.04 -35.76 15.27
N LYS A 16 31.78 -35.32 15.02
CA LYS A 16 30.60 -35.95 14.37
C LYS A 16 29.90 -37.26 14.88
N ASN A 17 28.57 -37.12 15.05
CA ASN A 17 27.42 -37.99 14.73
C ASN A 17 27.45 -39.52 14.98
N LYS A 18 26.52 -40.03 15.82
CA LYS A 18 25.30 -40.80 15.42
C LYS A 18 24.59 -41.44 16.63
N TYR A 19 23.26 -41.51 16.51
CA TYR A 19 22.30 -42.23 17.35
C TYR A 19 22.36 -43.76 17.17
N GLU A 20 21.88 -44.44 18.22
CA GLU A 20 21.29 -45.79 18.34
C GLU A 20 22.06 -46.99 18.94
N LEU A 21 21.28 -47.69 19.80
CA LEU A 21 21.34 -49.07 20.33
C LEU A 21 22.04 -49.34 21.68
N LEU A 22 21.23 -49.51 22.74
CA LEU A 22 20.96 -50.84 23.32
C LEU A 22 19.84 -50.81 24.38
N ASP A 23 18.70 -51.39 24.00
CA ASP A 23 17.67 -51.94 24.89
C ASP A 23 18.01 -53.43 25.14
N ARG A 24 17.96 -53.88 26.41
CA ARG A 24 17.56 -55.23 26.86
C ARG A 24 17.97 -55.50 28.32
N LYS A 25 16.98 -55.46 29.21
CA LYS A 25 16.69 -56.56 30.12
C LYS A 25 15.19 -56.58 30.45
N TYR A 26 14.51 -57.52 29.81
CA TYR A 26 13.13 -58.01 30.04
C TYR A 26 12.80 -58.17 31.54
N GLY A 27 11.56 -58.01 32.04
CA GLY A 27 10.28 -57.70 31.40
C GLY A 27 9.11 -57.77 32.41
N LEU A 28 7.94 -57.34 31.92
CA LEU A 28 6.56 -57.72 32.31
C LEU A 28 6.09 -57.52 33.78
N LEU A 29 5.18 -56.55 33.98
CA LEU A 29 3.80 -56.77 34.48
C LEU A 29 2.98 -55.46 34.41
N ARG A 30 1.70 -55.58 34.06
CA ARG A 30 0.75 -54.49 33.75
C ARG A 30 0.13 -53.84 35.00
N ALA A 31 -0.27 -52.57 34.78
CA ALA A 31 -1.50 -51.89 35.22
C ALA A 31 -1.71 -51.45 36.70
N ARG A 32 -2.12 -50.18 36.79
CA ARG A 32 -2.87 -49.48 37.86
C ARG A 32 -2.14 -49.25 39.20
N ASP A 33 -2.36 -48.04 39.73
CA ASP A 33 -1.96 -47.53 41.05
C ASP A 33 -0.49 -47.12 41.27
N ARG A 34 -0.07 -45.99 40.67
CA ARG A 34 0.96 -45.10 41.26
C ARG A 34 0.74 -43.59 41.03
N SER A 35 -0.51 -43.13 41.04
CA SER A 35 -0.86 -41.70 41.04
C SER A 35 -1.42 -41.19 42.39
N ARG A 36 -1.16 -41.90 43.49
CA ARG A 36 -1.67 -41.57 44.85
C ARG A 36 -0.59 -41.28 45.90
N LEU A 37 0.68 -41.14 45.52
CA LEU A 37 1.79 -40.91 46.46
C LEU A 37 2.61 -39.62 46.25
N LEU A 38 2.29 -38.79 45.26
CA LEU A 38 2.90 -37.46 45.09
C LEU A 38 1.99 -36.29 45.51
N LEU A 39 0.70 -36.54 45.74
CA LEU A 39 -0.29 -35.52 46.16
C LEU A 39 -0.51 -35.43 47.68
N VAL A 40 0.13 -36.29 48.48
CA VAL A 40 0.03 -36.26 49.96
C VAL A 40 1.25 -35.58 50.61
N ALA A 41 2.35 -35.39 49.87
CA ALA A 41 3.58 -34.81 50.40
C ALA A 41 3.65 -33.27 50.32
N MET A 42 2.85 -32.60 49.48
CA MET A 42 2.83 -31.12 49.39
C MET A 42 1.75 -30.45 50.25
N SER A 43 0.78 -31.19 50.79
CA SER A 43 -0.31 -30.64 51.61
C SER A 43 0.04 -30.50 53.10
N ILE A 44 1.22 -30.92 53.54
CA ILE A 44 1.64 -30.89 54.96
C ILE A 44 2.62 -29.73 55.27
N ALA A 45 3.16 -29.05 54.25
CA ALA A 45 4.11 -27.94 54.46
C ALA A 45 3.45 -26.55 54.55
N LEU A 46 2.17 -26.39 54.18
CA LEU A 46 1.50 -25.07 54.15
C LEU A 46 0.61 -24.75 55.38
N LEU A 47 0.45 -25.70 56.31
CA LEU A 47 -0.41 -25.54 57.50
C LEU A 47 0.36 -25.25 58.81
N ALA A 48 1.67 -24.99 58.73
CA ALA A 48 2.54 -24.79 59.91
C ALA A 48 3.05 -23.34 60.11
N LEU A 49 2.53 -22.35 59.38
CA LEU A 49 3.01 -20.95 59.44
C LEU A 49 1.94 -19.91 59.79
N LEU A 50 0.76 -20.34 60.25
CA LEU A 50 -0.35 -19.46 60.68
C LEU A 50 -0.77 -19.69 62.13
N GLY A 51 0.19 -19.65 63.06
CA GLY A 51 -0.14 -19.67 64.48
C GLY A 51 1.07 -19.43 65.36
N THR A 52 1.42 -18.16 65.61
CA THR A 52 1.99 -17.62 66.86
C THR A 52 2.55 -16.21 66.64
N VAL A 53 1.72 -15.15 66.73
CA VAL A 53 2.05 -13.88 67.41
C VAL A 53 0.73 -13.21 67.81
N ALA A 54 0.18 -13.62 68.95
CA ALA A 54 -0.88 -12.89 69.65
C ALA A 54 -0.62 -13.07 71.14
N SER A 55 -0.01 -12.06 71.78
CA SER A 55 -0.05 -11.76 73.23
C SER A 55 1.02 -10.73 73.56
N LEU A 56 0.62 -9.47 73.83
CA LEU A 56 1.17 -8.56 74.87
C LEU A 56 0.79 -7.11 74.54
N ALA A 57 -0.26 -6.61 75.18
CA ALA A 57 -0.29 -5.31 75.87
C ALA A 57 -1.69 -5.02 76.41
N ALA A 58 -1.85 -5.18 77.73
CA ALA A 58 -2.96 -4.63 78.49
C ALA A 58 -2.41 -4.06 79.81
N THR A 59 -2.43 -2.73 79.98
CA THR A 59 -2.48 -2.00 81.27
C THR A 59 -2.74 -0.48 81.04
N ALA A 60 -3.99 -0.03 81.29
CA ALA A 60 -4.56 1.21 81.92
C ALA A 60 -3.80 2.59 82.00
N PRO A 61 -4.43 3.77 82.32
CA PRO A 61 -5.85 4.21 82.31
C PRO A 61 -6.20 5.66 81.81
N THR A 62 -7.47 5.85 81.43
CA THR A 62 -8.44 6.98 81.61
C THR A 62 -8.15 8.49 81.32
N SER A 63 -9.01 9.01 80.41
CA SER A 63 -9.79 10.27 80.44
C SER A 63 -9.22 11.58 79.84
N LYS A 64 -9.80 12.06 78.72
CA LYS A 64 -10.91 13.04 78.62
C LYS A 64 -11.13 13.52 77.14
N TRP A 65 -12.35 13.32 76.61
CA TRP A 65 -13.17 14.14 75.66
C TRP A 65 -12.51 14.81 74.41
N HIS A 66 -13.00 14.85 73.15
CA HIS A 66 -14.31 14.66 72.50
C HIS A 66 -14.12 14.46 70.95
N TRP A 67 -14.88 13.53 70.36
CA TRP A 67 -15.54 13.47 69.02
C TRP A 67 -14.89 13.96 67.69
N SER A 68 -14.66 12.97 66.81
CA SER A 68 -15.05 12.85 65.37
C SER A 68 -13.90 12.32 64.50
N GLY A 69 -14.07 11.13 63.91
CA GLY A 69 -13.06 10.51 63.05
C GLY A 69 -13.50 9.15 62.52
N GLY A 70 -14.13 9.15 61.34
CA GLY A 70 -14.31 7.94 60.54
C GLY A 70 -12.94 7.47 60.03
N TRP A 71 -12.65 6.19 60.20
CA TRP A 71 -11.44 5.56 59.68
C TRP A 71 -11.61 5.37 58.17
N ALA A 72 -11.08 6.32 57.39
CA ALA A 72 -10.86 6.13 55.97
C ALA A 72 -9.59 5.29 55.77
N THR A 73 -9.76 4.03 55.40
CA THR A 73 -8.70 3.27 54.74
C THR A 73 -8.39 3.96 53.41
N TYR A 74 -7.22 4.62 53.32
CA TYR A 74 -6.70 5.14 52.06
C TYR A 74 -6.30 3.95 51.17
N GLN A 75 -7.26 3.39 50.42
CA GLN A 75 -6.95 2.70 49.18
C GLN A 75 -6.54 3.78 48.18
N SER A 76 -5.26 3.80 47.78
CA SER A 76 -4.84 4.58 46.62
C SER A 76 -5.66 4.10 45.42
N ILE A 77 -6.50 4.98 44.87
CA ILE A 77 -7.23 4.70 43.64
C ILE A 77 -6.18 4.42 42.57
N SER A 78 -6.15 3.19 42.04
CA SER A 78 -5.29 2.84 40.90
C SER A 78 -5.66 3.75 39.74
N CYS A 79 -4.66 4.46 39.19
CA CYS A 79 -4.84 5.30 38.02
C CYS A 79 -4.92 4.49 36.71
N ASP A 80 -4.62 3.19 36.73
CA ASP A 80 -5.06 2.25 35.71
C ASP A 80 -6.41 1.65 36.09
N THR A 81 -7.39 1.80 35.21
CA THR A 81 -8.76 1.34 35.42
C THR A 81 -9.26 0.54 34.23
N ILE A 82 -10.19 -0.39 34.48
CA ILE A 82 -10.83 -1.19 33.42
C ILE A 82 -11.45 -0.28 32.35
N LYS A 83 -12.14 0.81 32.76
CA LYS A 83 -12.85 1.69 31.83
C LYS A 83 -11.93 2.65 31.09
N HIS A 84 -11.03 3.35 31.78
CA HIS A 84 -10.28 4.46 31.18
C HIS A 84 -8.82 4.12 30.86
N GLY A 85 -8.36 2.91 31.23
CA GLY A 85 -6.95 2.56 31.16
C GLY A 85 -6.11 3.41 32.11
N TYR A 86 -4.85 3.64 31.72
CA TYR A 86 -3.83 4.31 32.51
C TYR A 86 -3.93 5.85 32.41
N GLN A 87 -4.20 6.49 33.54
CA GLN A 87 -4.43 7.93 33.67
C GLN A 87 -3.40 8.63 34.57
N CYS A 88 -2.36 7.92 35.01
CA CYS A 88 -1.27 8.52 35.79
C CYS A 88 -0.40 9.41 34.91
N SER A 89 -0.21 10.68 35.32
CA SER A 89 0.61 11.68 34.63
C SER A 89 0.38 11.71 33.12
N ASN A 90 -0.89 11.85 32.71
CA ASN A 90 -1.32 11.81 31.31
C ASN A 90 -0.63 12.85 30.40
N ASN A 91 -0.18 13.97 30.96
CA ASN A 91 0.66 14.98 30.29
C ASN A 91 2.01 14.42 29.78
N ILE A 92 2.44 13.26 30.28
CA ILE A 92 3.68 12.58 29.90
C ILE A 92 3.39 11.19 29.36
N SER A 93 2.64 10.37 30.11
CA SER A 93 2.45 8.95 29.83
C SER A 93 1.64 8.67 28.56
N HIS A 94 0.88 9.64 28.06
CA HIS A 94 0.14 9.52 26.80
C HIS A 94 0.99 9.92 25.58
N TYR A 95 2.25 10.29 25.79
CA TYR A 95 3.20 10.73 24.75
C TYR A 95 4.42 9.83 24.63
N TRP A 96 4.33 8.57 25.07
CA TRP A 96 5.38 7.55 24.90
C TRP A 96 5.22 6.71 23.62
N GLY A 97 4.41 7.18 22.66
CA GLY A 97 4.14 6.45 21.42
C GLY A 97 3.57 5.06 21.68
N GLN A 98 4.11 4.04 21.04
CA GLN A 98 3.72 2.64 21.27
C GLN A 98 4.11 2.12 22.67
N TYR A 99 4.91 2.84 23.45
CA TYR A 99 5.27 2.44 24.82
C TYR A 99 4.32 3.03 25.88
N SER A 100 3.37 3.86 25.47
CA SER A 100 2.29 4.30 26.36
C SER A 100 1.48 3.07 26.78
N PRO A 101 1.19 2.87 28.08
CA PRO A 101 0.11 1.99 28.52
C PRO A 101 -1.19 2.36 27.83
N TYR A 102 -2.12 1.41 27.68
CA TYR A 102 -3.41 1.73 27.09
C TYR A 102 -4.12 2.82 27.90
N PHE A 103 -4.71 3.77 27.19
CA PHE A 103 -5.66 4.73 27.73
C PHE A 103 -6.84 4.90 26.77
N SER A 104 -7.99 5.24 27.31
CA SER A 104 -9.16 5.61 26.52
C SER A 104 -8.87 6.92 25.80
N VAL A 105 -8.87 6.90 24.46
CA VAL A 105 -8.47 8.07 23.66
C VAL A 105 -9.68 8.95 23.36
N PRO A 106 -9.52 10.28 23.23
CA PRO A 106 -10.64 11.18 22.96
C PRO A 106 -11.42 10.82 21.68
N SER A 107 -12.75 10.90 21.76
CA SER A 107 -13.67 10.59 20.67
C SER A 107 -14.73 11.68 20.52
N ASP A 108 -14.94 12.15 19.28
CA ASP A 108 -16.00 13.11 18.96
C ASP A 108 -17.39 12.43 18.87
N ILE A 109 -17.40 11.12 18.63
CA ILE A 109 -18.59 10.27 18.52
C ILE A 109 -18.62 9.34 19.75
N SER A 110 -19.80 9.19 20.37
CA SER A 110 -19.96 8.31 21.54
C SER A 110 -19.74 6.84 21.17
N ASP A 111 -19.00 6.13 22.02
CA ASP A 111 -18.74 4.69 21.89
C ASP A 111 -19.88 3.81 22.41
N GLU A 112 -20.92 4.39 23.02
CA GLU A 112 -22.13 3.68 23.41
C GLU A 112 -22.84 3.09 22.18
N VAL A 113 -23.56 1.98 22.36
CA VAL A 113 -24.36 1.41 21.25
C VAL A 113 -25.52 2.37 20.94
N PRO A 114 -25.70 2.83 19.69
CA PRO A 114 -26.75 3.81 19.38
C PRO A 114 -28.16 3.29 19.70
N ASP A 115 -29.04 4.20 20.10
CA ASP A 115 -30.40 3.86 20.50
C ASP A 115 -31.15 3.11 19.40
N GLY A 116 -31.71 1.96 19.75
CA GLY A 116 -32.43 1.09 18.81
C GLY A 116 -31.55 0.22 17.93
N CYS A 117 -30.23 0.20 18.16
CA CYS A 117 -29.30 -0.76 17.56
C CYS A 117 -28.93 -1.88 18.56
N ALA A 118 -28.59 -3.05 18.03
CA ALA A 118 -28.05 -4.16 18.79
C ALA A 118 -26.83 -4.74 18.08
N VAL A 119 -25.75 -5.00 18.82
CA VAL A 119 -24.54 -5.64 18.29
C VAL A 119 -24.85 -7.12 17.98
N THR A 120 -24.56 -7.55 16.75
CA THR A 120 -24.77 -8.92 16.27
C THR A 120 -23.46 -9.69 16.06
N PHE A 121 -22.34 -8.97 15.98
CA PHE A 121 -20.98 -9.50 15.83
C PHE A 121 -19.98 -8.53 16.46
N ALA A 122 -18.94 -9.05 17.11
CA ALA A 122 -17.81 -8.27 17.61
C ALA A 122 -16.49 -9.04 17.43
N GLN A 123 -15.53 -8.41 16.74
CA GLN A 123 -14.15 -8.87 16.66
C GLN A 123 -13.23 -7.90 17.39
N ILE A 124 -12.40 -8.41 18.29
CA ILE A 124 -11.28 -7.65 18.87
C ILE A 124 -9.98 -8.03 18.17
N LEU A 125 -9.21 -7.02 17.76
CA LEU A 125 -7.79 -7.14 17.44
C LEU A 125 -7.00 -6.43 18.54
N SER A 126 -6.15 -7.14 19.26
CA SER A 126 -5.45 -6.62 20.43
C SER A 126 -3.94 -6.80 20.33
N ARG A 127 -3.19 -5.81 20.83
CA ARG A 127 -1.75 -5.93 21.05
C ARG A 127 -1.49 -6.64 22.36
N HIS A 128 -0.30 -7.24 22.47
CA HIS A 128 0.23 -7.64 23.77
C HIS A 128 0.31 -6.46 24.77
N GLY A 129 0.35 -6.80 26.06
CA GLY A 129 0.45 -5.82 27.15
C GLY A 129 1.82 -5.18 27.28
N ALA A 130 1.98 -4.33 28.28
CA ALA A 130 3.27 -3.78 28.64
C ALA A 130 4.30 -4.89 28.92
N ARG A 131 5.50 -4.68 28.40
CA ARG A 131 6.60 -5.64 28.44
C ARG A 131 7.90 -4.98 28.83
N ASP A 132 8.87 -5.81 29.22
CA ASP A 132 10.26 -5.41 29.27
C ASP A 132 10.78 -5.01 27.87
N PRO A 133 11.89 -4.25 27.79
CA PRO A 133 12.56 -3.98 26.51
C PRO A 133 12.96 -5.28 25.80
N THR A 134 13.26 -5.20 24.51
CA THR A 134 13.80 -6.38 23.80
C THR A 134 15.20 -6.70 24.31
N ALA A 135 15.66 -7.95 24.19
CA ALA A 135 17.00 -8.34 24.64
C ALA A 135 18.14 -7.40 24.16
N SER A 136 18.07 -6.95 22.90
CA SER A 136 19.04 -6.01 22.33
C SER A 136 18.97 -4.63 22.98
N LYS A 137 17.76 -4.10 23.22
CA LYS A 137 17.55 -2.82 23.90
C LYS A 137 17.91 -2.89 25.38
N THR A 138 17.60 -3.99 26.06
CA THR A 138 18.01 -4.24 27.45
C THR A 138 19.52 -4.14 27.61
N ALA A 139 20.29 -4.78 26.72
CA ALA A 139 21.75 -4.68 26.72
C ALA A 139 22.24 -3.24 26.49
N ALA A 140 21.65 -2.53 25.52
CA ALA A 140 22.02 -1.16 25.18
C ALA A 140 21.70 -0.15 26.31
N TYR A 141 20.53 -0.28 26.94
CA TYR A 141 20.11 0.58 28.04
C TYR A 141 20.97 0.35 29.29
N ASN A 142 21.20 -0.92 29.66
CA ASN A 142 22.07 -1.24 30.79
C ASN A 142 23.50 -0.71 30.57
N SER A 143 24.07 -0.92 29.36
CA SER A 143 25.37 -0.38 29.01
C SER A 143 25.43 1.16 29.11
N THR A 144 24.33 1.85 28.78
CA THR A 144 24.24 3.32 28.86
C THR A 144 24.26 3.79 30.33
N ILE A 145 23.49 3.13 31.19
CA ILE A 145 23.48 3.40 32.64
C ILE A 145 24.83 3.13 33.28
N MET A 146 25.45 1.97 33.01
CA MET A 146 26.78 1.65 33.52
C MET A 146 27.82 2.68 33.07
N THR A 147 27.75 3.13 31.82
CA THR A 147 28.64 4.16 31.30
C THR A 147 28.45 5.47 32.04
N LEU A 148 27.21 5.90 32.28
CA LEU A 148 26.91 7.12 33.04
C LEU A 148 27.46 7.05 34.46
N GLN A 149 27.16 5.98 35.19
CA GLN A 149 27.64 5.76 36.56
C GLN A 149 29.17 5.67 36.67
N SER A 150 29.85 5.24 35.60
CA SER A 150 31.32 5.20 35.57
C SER A 150 32.00 6.54 35.28
N ARG A 151 31.28 7.50 34.67
CA ARG A 151 31.86 8.75 34.16
C ARG A 151 31.45 10.00 34.92
N VAL A 152 30.27 9.97 35.52
CA VAL A 152 29.74 11.09 36.31
C VAL A 152 30.10 10.85 37.77
N GLU A 153 30.82 11.79 38.39
CA GLU A 153 31.34 11.63 39.76
C GLU A 153 30.24 11.69 40.84
N ASP A 154 29.24 12.57 40.68
CA ASP A 154 28.10 12.67 41.60
C ASP A 154 26.84 13.14 40.85
N PHE A 155 25.76 12.36 40.94
CA PHE A 155 24.46 12.76 40.43
C PHE A 155 23.68 13.57 41.48
N THR A 156 23.25 14.78 41.13
CA THR A 156 22.54 15.68 42.05
C THR A 156 21.18 16.11 41.49
N GLY A 157 20.33 16.71 42.33
CA GLY A 157 19.01 17.20 41.91
C GLY A 157 18.11 16.09 41.37
N LEU A 158 17.52 16.32 40.19
CA LEU A 158 16.65 15.36 39.50
C LEU A 158 17.37 14.06 39.10
N TYR A 159 18.70 14.10 38.98
CA TYR A 159 19.51 12.94 38.58
C TYR A 159 19.94 12.08 39.77
N ALA A 160 19.73 12.53 41.01
CA ALA A 160 20.30 11.90 42.21
C ALA A 160 19.94 10.42 42.38
N PHE A 161 18.80 9.97 41.83
CA PHE A 161 18.42 8.57 41.86
C PHE A 161 19.39 7.67 41.07
N LEU A 162 20.09 8.20 40.06
CA LEU A 162 21.05 7.45 39.23
C LEU A 162 22.27 6.97 40.02
N ASN A 163 22.63 7.61 41.15
CA ASN A 163 23.70 7.15 42.03
C ASN A 163 23.47 5.71 42.54
N ASN A 164 22.21 5.33 42.75
CA ASN A 164 21.83 4.03 43.31
C ASN A 164 20.89 3.24 42.39
N TYR A 165 20.71 3.69 41.15
CA TYR A 165 19.84 3.01 40.20
C TYR A 165 20.49 1.71 39.75
N GLU A 166 19.79 0.60 39.95
CA GLU A 166 20.20 -0.72 39.46
C GLU A 166 19.29 -1.12 38.30
N TYR A 167 19.90 -1.48 37.17
CA TYR A 167 19.15 -1.95 36.02
C TYR A 167 18.61 -3.37 36.29
N THR A 168 17.30 -3.47 36.55
CA THR A 168 16.63 -4.72 36.92
C THR A 168 15.55 -5.17 35.93
N LEU A 169 15.40 -4.45 34.82
CA LEU A 169 14.43 -4.80 33.78
C LEU A 169 14.80 -6.12 33.11
N GLY A 170 13.78 -6.90 32.73
CA GLY A 170 13.95 -8.16 32.02
C GLY A 170 14.23 -7.96 30.52
N ALA A 171 13.84 -8.96 29.73
CA ALA A 171 13.89 -8.90 28.28
C ALA A 171 12.69 -9.61 27.68
N ASP A 172 12.00 -8.95 26.75
CA ASP A 172 10.91 -9.45 25.88
C ASP A 172 9.60 -9.90 26.58
N GLN A 173 9.66 -10.23 27.87
CA GLN A 173 8.53 -10.74 28.64
C GLN A 173 7.52 -9.66 29.02
N LEU A 174 6.26 -10.05 29.17
CA LEU A 174 5.24 -9.18 29.75
C LEU A 174 5.57 -8.86 31.21
N THR A 175 5.39 -7.60 31.60
CA THR A 175 5.46 -7.21 33.00
C THR A 175 4.17 -7.64 33.72
N ARG A 176 4.19 -7.62 35.06
CA ARG A 176 2.96 -7.86 35.85
C ARG A 176 1.88 -6.82 35.55
N PHE A 177 2.28 -5.58 35.31
CA PHE A 177 1.38 -4.51 34.89
C PHE A 177 0.74 -4.84 33.54
N GLY A 178 1.53 -5.24 32.53
CA GLY A 178 1.00 -5.61 31.22
C GLY A 178 0.06 -6.81 31.25
N GLN A 179 0.32 -7.80 32.10
CA GLN A 179 -0.61 -8.91 32.32
C GLN A 179 -1.96 -8.43 32.88
N GLN A 180 -1.95 -7.47 33.80
CA GLN A 180 -3.16 -6.87 34.35
C GLN A 180 -3.90 -6.01 33.32
N GLU A 181 -3.21 -5.29 32.44
CA GLU A 181 -3.85 -4.56 31.33
C GLU A 181 -4.71 -5.48 30.46
N LEU A 182 -4.24 -6.70 30.19
CA LEU A 182 -4.98 -7.65 29.35
C LEU A 182 -6.15 -8.31 30.10
N ILE A 183 -6.00 -8.58 31.40
CA ILE A 183 -7.13 -8.98 32.25
C ILE A 183 -8.20 -7.89 32.24
N ASN A 184 -7.80 -6.62 32.43
CA ASN A 184 -8.70 -5.47 32.36
C ASN A 184 -9.38 -5.36 30.99
N SER A 185 -8.63 -5.58 29.91
CA SER A 185 -9.17 -5.59 28.53
C SER A 185 -10.20 -6.70 28.32
N GLY A 186 -9.98 -7.90 28.85
CA GLY A 186 -10.94 -9.02 28.80
C GLY A 186 -12.22 -8.72 29.56
N ILE A 187 -12.11 -8.15 30.77
CA ILE A 187 -13.25 -7.70 31.56
C ILE A 187 -14.04 -6.62 30.80
N LYS A 188 -13.34 -5.63 30.23
CA LYS A 188 -13.97 -4.54 29.47
C LYS A 188 -14.72 -5.06 28.25
N TYR A 189 -14.14 -6.00 27.50
CA TYR A 189 -14.79 -6.60 26.35
C TYR A 189 -16.05 -7.37 26.74
N TYR A 190 -16.01 -8.16 27.83
CA TYR A 190 -17.20 -8.84 28.35
C TYR A 190 -18.31 -7.84 28.69
N GLN A 191 -17.98 -6.79 29.46
CA GLN A 191 -18.95 -5.78 29.88
C GLN A 191 -19.58 -5.05 28.69
N ARG A 192 -18.76 -4.69 27.68
CA ARG A 192 -19.24 -4.00 26.48
C ARG A 192 -20.19 -4.87 25.65
N TYR A 193 -19.91 -6.15 25.55
CA TYR A 193 -20.67 -7.09 24.71
C TYR A 193 -21.48 -8.10 25.53
N GLU A 194 -21.88 -7.76 26.75
CA GLU A 194 -22.57 -8.65 27.71
C GLU A 194 -23.76 -9.39 27.06
N GLY A 195 -24.55 -8.68 26.25
CA GLY A 195 -25.70 -9.24 25.53
C GLY A 195 -25.37 -10.39 24.56
N LEU A 196 -24.12 -10.50 24.10
CA LEU A 196 -23.61 -11.64 23.33
C LEU A 196 -22.74 -12.56 24.20
N ALA A 197 -21.85 -11.98 25.01
CA ALA A 197 -20.79 -12.66 25.76
C ALA A 197 -21.29 -13.51 26.93
N SER A 198 -22.45 -13.17 27.50
CA SER A 198 -23.10 -13.97 28.56
C SER A 198 -23.38 -15.41 28.12
N HIS A 199 -23.66 -15.64 26.83
CA HIS A 199 -24.06 -16.95 26.31
C HIS A 199 -23.08 -17.55 25.29
N LEU A 200 -22.12 -16.76 24.80
CA LEU A 200 -21.20 -17.18 23.76
C LEU A 200 -19.75 -17.23 24.28
N THR A 201 -18.93 -18.02 23.59
CA THR A 201 -17.49 -18.11 23.84
C THR A 201 -16.77 -17.60 22.60
N PRO A 202 -15.80 -16.67 22.75
CA PRO A 202 -15.04 -16.16 21.61
C PRO A 202 -14.19 -17.25 20.97
N PHE A 203 -13.97 -17.16 19.67
CA PHE A 203 -12.89 -17.87 18.99
C PHE A 203 -11.60 -17.05 19.10
N VAL A 204 -10.51 -17.65 19.57
CA VAL A 204 -9.29 -16.93 19.93
C VAL A 204 -8.10 -17.39 19.10
N ARG A 205 -7.38 -16.45 18.47
CA ARG A 205 -6.09 -16.69 17.84
C ARG A 205 -5.01 -15.78 18.41
N SER A 206 -3.78 -16.24 18.40
CA SER A 206 -2.62 -15.47 18.82
C SER A 206 -1.49 -15.67 17.82
N SER A 207 -0.78 -14.59 17.50
CA SER A 207 0.54 -14.73 16.87
C SER A 207 1.51 -15.46 17.81
N GLY A 208 2.51 -16.10 17.22
CA GLY A 208 3.34 -17.17 17.79
C GLY A 208 4.38 -16.76 18.82
N GLU A 209 4.43 -15.48 19.16
CA GLU A 209 5.39 -14.92 20.10
C GLU A 209 4.91 -15.02 21.56
N ALA A 210 5.82 -15.36 22.48
CA ALA A 210 5.48 -15.72 23.86
C ALA A 210 4.66 -14.64 24.60
N ARG A 211 5.06 -13.36 24.44
CA ARG A 211 4.32 -12.22 25.03
C ARG A 211 2.91 -12.05 24.46
N VAL A 212 2.67 -12.41 23.20
CA VAL A 212 1.35 -12.33 22.57
C VAL A 212 0.47 -13.49 23.04
N VAL A 213 1.03 -14.69 23.11
CA VAL A 213 0.33 -15.88 23.62
C VAL A 213 -0.08 -15.68 25.08
N VAL A 214 0.82 -15.22 25.95
CA VAL A 214 0.48 -14.94 27.35
C VAL A 214 -0.56 -13.82 27.45
N SER A 215 -0.49 -12.79 26.61
CA SER A 215 -1.51 -11.74 26.55
C SER A 215 -2.91 -12.29 26.26
N SER A 216 -3.02 -13.23 25.31
CA SER A 216 -4.29 -13.89 25.00
C SER A 216 -4.82 -14.73 26.17
N GLN A 217 -3.94 -15.38 26.93
CA GLN A 217 -4.30 -16.13 28.15
C GLN A 217 -4.81 -15.20 29.26
N ASN A 218 -4.12 -14.09 29.50
CA ASN A 218 -4.54 -13.08 30.47
C ASN A 218 -5.88 -12.43 30.09
N TRP A 219 -6.08 -12.15 28.80
CA TRP A 219 -7.35 -11.62 28.32
C TRP A 219 -8.50 -12.59 28.48
N THR A 220 -8.30 -13.87 28.12
CA THR A 220 -9.32 -14.91 28.28
C THR A 220 -9.66 -15.18 29.75
N GLN A 221 -8.68 -15.05 30.65
CA GLN A 221 -8.90 -15.06 32.09
C GLN A 221 -9.81 -13.90 32.53
N GLY A 222 -9.50 -12.66 32.13
CA GLY A 222 -10.32 -11.50 32.49
C GLY A 222 -11.75 -11.58 31.94
N PHE A 223 -11.92 -12.06 30.70
CA PHE A 223 -13.23 -12.31 30.11
C PHE A 223 -14.02 -13.36 30.90
N HIS A 224 -13.36 -14.47 31.28
CA HIS A 224 -13.96 -15.54 32.09
C HIS A 224 -14.37 -15.04 33.48
N ASP A 225 -13.52 -14.28 34.16
CA ASP A 225 -13.80 -13.72 35.49
C ASP A 225 -15.01 -12.78 35.45
N ALA A 226 -15.10 -11.92 34.44
CA ALA A 226 -16.25 -11.06 34.24
C ALA A 226 -17.55 -11.85 33.98
N LYS A 227 -17.46 -12.94 33.21
CA LYS A 227 -18.58 -13.85 32.94
C LYS A 227 -19.07 -14.59 34.18
N LEU A 228 -18.16 -15.02 35.05
CA LEU A 228 -18.52 -15.65 36.33
C LEU A 228 -19.10 -14.65 37.34
N ALA A 229 -18.69 -13.39 37.28
CA ALA A 229 -19.18 -12.33 38.15
C ALA A 229 -20.58 -11.79 37.74
N ASP A 230 -21.04 -12.09 36.52
CA ASP A 230 -22.34 -11.68 36.02
C ASP A 230 -23.48 -12.47 36.68
N TRP A 231 -24.22 -11.80 37.57
CA TRP A 231 -25.33 -12.37 38.33
C TRP A 231 -26.53 -12.79 37.45
N ASN A 232 -26.68 -12.22 36.25
CA ASN A 232 -27.70 -12.62 35.29
C ASN A 232 -27.33 -13.94 34.62
N ASN A 233 -26.04 -14.29 34.60
CA ASN A 233 -25.53 -15.52 34.04
C ASN A 233 -25.48 -16.63 35.11
N LYS A 234 -26.60 -17.35 35.25
CA LYS A 234 -26.68 -18.50 36.19
C LYS A 234 -25.91 -19.74 35.73
N HIS A 235 -25.25 -19.68 34.58
CA HIS A 235 -24.53 -20.81 34.00
C HIS A 235 -23.03 -20.74 34.35
N GLN A 236 -22.47 -21.89 34.76
CA GLN A 236 -21.02 -22.03 34.87
C GLN A 236 -20.41 -21.92 33.47
N ASP A 237 -19.31 -21.19 33.33
CA ASP A 237 -18.58 -21.10 32.07
C ASP A 237 -17.69 -22.33 31.86
N THR A 238 -18.33 -23.46 31.54
CA THR A 238 -17.67 -24.77 31.38
C THR A 238 -16.76 -24.87 30.17
N ALA A 239 -16.75 -23.84 29.30
CA ALA A 239 -15.88 -23.78 28.13
C ALA A 239 -14.47 -23.31 28.46
N TYR A 240 -14.23 -22.75 29.66
CA TYR A 240 -12.91 -22.32 30.10
C TYR A 240 -12.06 -23.53 30.56
N PRO A 241 -10.76 -23.62 30.21
CA PRO A 241 -9.98 -22.67 29.42
C PRO A 241 -10.35 -22.70 27.93
N TYR A 242 -10.50 -21.53 27.32
CA TYR A 242 -10.83 -21.43 25.90
C TYR A 242 -9.64 -21.86 25.02
N PRO A 243 -9.87 -22.62 23.93
CA PRO A 243 -8.81 -22.93 22.98
C PRO A 243 -8.25 -21.67 22.31
N ILE A 244 -6.92 -21.55 22.26
CA ILE A 244 -6.20 -20.49 21.55
C ILE A 244 -5.46 -21.13 20.39
N LEU A 245 -5.76 -20.70 19.16
CA LEU A 245 -4.98 -21.09 17.98
C LEU A 245 -3.73 -20.20 17.91
N VAL A 246 -2.56 -20.80 18.09
CA VAL A 246 -1.28 -20.11 17.96
C VAL A 246 -0.77 -20.25 16.52
N ILE A 247 -0.58 -19.13 15.83
CA ILE A 247 -0.05 -19.07 14.47
C ILE A 247 1.46 -18.80 14.56
N PRO A 248 2.35 -19.65 14.03
CA PRO A 248 3.79 -19.46 14.16
C PRO A 248 4.31 -18.14 13.56
N GLU A 249 5.42 -17.62 14.11
CA GLU A 249 6.21 -16.50 13.56
C GLU A 249 7.57 -16.98 13.04
N THR A 250 7.63 -18.22 12.55
CA THR A 250 8.87 -18.75 11.96
C THR A 250 8.99 -18.35 10.50
N ASP A 251 10.20 -18.09 10.03
CA ASP A 251 10.51 -17.70 8.65
C ASP A 251 9.73 -18.52 7.61
N GLY A 252 9.01 -17.83 6.73
CA GLY A 252 8.24 -18.42 5.64
C GLY A 252 6.85 -18.95 6.01
N GLU A 253 6.39 -18.79 7.26
CA GLU A 253 5.02 -19.14 7.66
C GLU A 253 4.01 -18.04 7.35
N ASN A 254 2.94 -18.40 6.66
CA ASN A 254 1.84 -17.48 6.40
C ASN A 254 1.10 -17.13 7.70
N ASN A 255 1.21 -15.87 8.14
CA ASN A 255 0.59 -15.37 9.35
C ASN A 255 -0.05 -13.99 9.08
N THR A 256 -1.35 -13.85 9.25
CA THR A 256 -2.06 -12.58 9.06
C THR A 256 -1.89 -11.61 10.24
N LEU A 257 -1.25 -12.06 11.32
CA LEU A 257 -1.00 -11.32 12.56
C LEU A 257 0.49 -10.96 12.75
N ASN A 258 1.34 -11.22 11.74
CA ASN A 258 2.77 -10.91 11.69
C ASN A 258 3.21 -10.67 10.21
N HIS A 259 4.06 -9.67 9.97
CA HIS A 259 4.37 -9.15 8.62
C HIS A 259 5.58 -9.80 7.92
N ASP A 260 6.33 -10.70 8.58
CA ASP A 260 7.71 -11.07 8.22
C ASP A 260 7.88 -11.83 6.88
N LEU A 261 6.80 -12.04 6.12
CA LEU A 261 6.80 -12.76 4.83
C LEU A 261 7.25 -11.90 3.65
N CYS A 262 7.04 -10.59 3.71
CA CYS A 262 7.22 -9.73 2.55
C CYS A 262 8.67 -9.28 2.41
N THR A 263 9.50 -10.04 1.69
CA THR A 263 10.96 -9.80 1.59
C THR A 263 11.34 -8.38 1.15
N VAL A 264 10.59 -7.75 0.23
CA VAL A 264 10.89 -6.38 -0.21
C VAL A 264 10.53 -5.34 0.86
N PHE A 265 9.56 -5.64 1.72
CA PHE A 265 9.23 -4.79 2.85
C PHE A 265 10.28 -4.93 3.97
N GLU A 266 10.72 -6.17 4.28
CA GLU A 266 11.74 -6.43 5.31
C GLU A 266 13.15 -5.98 4.91
N ASP A 267 13.59 -6.34 3.71
CA ASP A 267 14.99 -6.23 3.27
C ASP A 267 15.19 -5.35 2.02
N GLY A 268 14.11 -4.74 1.52
CA GLY A 268 14.15 -3.95 0.29
C GLY A 268 14.60 -2.50 0.49
N PRO A 269 14.56 -1.68 -0.58
CA PRO A 269 15.12 -0.33 -0.56
C PRO A 269 14.40 0.64 0.41
N ASP A 270 13.15 0.33 0.78
CA ASP A 270 12.34 1.14 1.68
C ASP A 270 12.31 0.59 3.13
N SER A 271 13.07 -0.46 3.46
CA SER A 271 13.13 -1.05 4.82
C SER A 271 13.55 -0.02 5.88
N ASP A 272 14.48 0.86 5.51
CA ASP A 272 15.08 1.85 6.41
C ASP A 272 14.31 3.20 6.43
N ILE A 273 13.17 3.32 5.74
CA ILE A 273 12.48 4.61 5.59
C ILE A 273 11.99 5.17 6.95
N ALA A 274 11.58 4.29 7.86
CA ALA A 274 11.20 4.66 9.22
C ALA A 274 12.39 5.20 10.01
N ASP A 275 13.52 4.50 9.94
CA ASP A 275 14.76 4.88 10.61
C ASP A 275 15.28 6.23 10.09
N ASN A 276 15.21 6.45 8.77
CA ASN A 276 15.58 7.72 8.15
C ASN A 276 14.67 8.88 8.59
N ALA A 277 13.36 8.65 8.69
CA ALA A 277 12.42 9.65 9.19
C ALA A 277 12.68 9.98 10.67
N GLN A 278 12.92 8.96 11.49
CA GLN A 278 13.28 9.13 12.90
C GLN A 278 14.62 9.84 13.09
N ALA A 279 15.65 9.49 12.32
CA ALA A 279 16.95 10.13 12.37
C ALA A 279 16.86 11.63 12.01
N THR A 280 16.08 11.95 10.97
CA THR A 280 15.82 13.35 10.57
C THR A 280 15.21 14.13 11.73
N TRP A 281 14.15 13.58 12.36
CA TRP A 281 13.50 14.27 13.47
C TRP A 281 14.38 14.34 14.72
N ALA A 282 15.07 13.25 15.07
CA ALA A 282 15.99 13.18 16.21
C ALA A 282 17.07 14.27 16.13
N SER A 283 17.64 14.52 14.94
CA SER A 283 18.63 15.57 14.71
C SER A 283 18.14 17.00 15.02
N ILE A 284 16.82 17.19 15.16
CA ILE A 284 16.19 18.48 15.46
C ILE A 284 15.89 18.61 16.95
N PHE A 285 15.23 17.62 17.56
CA PHE A 285 14.72 17.76 18.92
C PHE A 285 15.67 17.25 20.01
N VAL A 286 16.57 16.30 19.70
CA VAL A 286 17.47 15.69 20.68
C VAL A 286 18.66 16.58 21.06
N PRO A 287 19.32 17.33 20.15
CA PRO A 287 20.53 18.08 20.51
C PRO A 287 20.34 19.10 21.65
N PRO A 288 19.23 19.85 21.75
CA PRO A 288 18.98 20.71 22.91
C PRO A 288 18.89 19.93 24.24
N ILE A 289 18.27 18.75 24.22
CA ILE A 289 18.12 17.87 25.39
C ILE A 289 19.48 17.30 25.79
N GLN A 290 20.19 16.72 24.82
CA GLN A 290 21.54 16.16 25.00
C GLN A 290 22.49 17.20 25.59
N LYS A 291 22.45 18.45 25.09
CA LYS A 291 23.25 19.55 25.60
C LYS A 291 22.92 19.87 27.07
N ARG A 292 21.64 19.88 27.45
CA ARG A 292 21.22 20.08 28.85
C ARG A 292 21.72 18.94 29.73
N LEU A 293 21.42 17.69 29.38
CA LEU A 293 21.81 16.53 30.19
C LEU A 293 23.32 16.44 30.40
N ASN A 294 24.13 16.72 29.37
CA ASN A 294 25.60 16.74 29.49
C ASN A 294 26.13 17.93 30.32
N ALA A 295 25.39 19.04 30.39
CA ALA A 295 25.75 20.17 31.25
C ALA A 295 25.39 19.88 32.72
N ASP A 296 24.25 19.24 32.96
CA ASP A 296 23.76 18.90 34.30
C ASP A 296 24.48 17.70 34.92
N MET A 297 25.03 16.80 34.09
CA MET A 297 25.83 15.64 34.50
C MET A 297 27.25 15.73 33.91
N PRO A 298 28.16 16.53 34.50
CA PRO A 298 29.53 16.66 34.01
C PRO A 298 30.22 15.29 33.88
N GLY A 299 30.77 15.02 32.69
CA GLY A 299 31.43 13.74 32.38
C GLY A 299 30.55 12.72 31.64
N ALA A 300 29.22 12.91 31.60
CA ALA A 300 28.29 11.98 30.95
C ALA A 300 28.65 11.72 29.46
N ASN A 301 28.86 12.80 28.70
CA ASN A 301 29.18 12.77 27.26
C ASN A 301 28.24 11.83 26.45
N LEU A 302 26.93 12.00 26.68
CA LEU A 302 25.85 11.26 26.03
C LEU A 302 25.83 11.53 24.52
N THR A 303 25.60 10.49 23.72
CA THR A 303 25.22 10.61 22.30
C THR A 303 23.73 10.93 22.14
N GLU A 304 23.30 11.28 20.92
CA GLU A 304 21.87 11.47 20.61
C GLU A 304 21.07 10.19 20.88
N THR A 305 21.57 9.05 20.40
CA THR A 305 20.99 7.73 20.65
C THR A 305 20.88 7.41 22.14
N GLN A 306 21.92 7.67 22.93
CA GLN A 306 21.89 7.44 24.37
C GLN A 306 20.92 8.39 25.09
N THR A 307 20.72 9.60 24.56
CA THR A 307 19.72 10.54 25.07
C THR A 307 18.31 9.99 24.86
N ILE A 308 18.02 9.43 23.68
CA ILE A 308 16.74 8.74 23.41
C ILE A 308 16.58 7.52 24.32
N TYR A 309 17.65 6.74 24.57
CA TYR A 309 17.58 5.60 25.48
C TYR A 309 17.20 6.00 26.92
N LEU A 310 17.64 7.17 27.39
CA LEU A 310 17.18 7.71 28.68
C LEU A 310 15.69 8.09 28.66
N MET A 311 15.17 8.55 27.51
CA MET A 311 13.72 8.75 27.33
C MET A 311 12.98 7.40 27.35
N ASP A 312 13.46 6.39 26.61
CA ASP A 312 12.87 5.05 26.60
C ASP A 312 12.79 4.42 28.01
N LEU A 313 13.77 4.71 28.88
CA LEU A 313 13.79 4.16 30.24
C LEU A 313 12.65 4.65 31.13
N CYS A 314 12.03 5.78 30.83
CA CYS A 314 10.86 6.28 31.56
C CYS A 314 9.64 5.34 31.43
N PRO A 315 9.10 5.03 30.23
CA PRO A 315 7.99 4.08 30.11
C PRO A 315 8.35 2.69 30.63
N PHE A 316 9.53 2.14 30.28
CA PHE A 316 9.89 0.77 30.68
C PHE A 316 10.04 0.59 32.19
N ASN A 317 10.65 1.54 32.90
CA ASN A 317 10.70 1.47 34.37
C ASN A 317 9.32 1.70 35.00
N THR A 318 8.48 2.53 34.38
CA THR A 318 7.12 2.78 34.88
C THR A 318 6.31 1.50 34.88
N VAL A 319 6.28 0.78 33.75
CA VAL A 319 5.49 -0.45 33.60
C VAL A 319 6.12 -1.70 34.22
N ALA A 320 7.39 -1.63 34.64
CA ALA A 320 8.01 -2.66 35.47
C ALA A 320 7.47 -2.66 36.91
N SER A 321 7.00 -1.50 37.40
CA SER A 321 6.23 -1.44 38.64
C SER A 321 4.87 -2.09 38.44
N ALA A 322 4.47 -2.98 39.34
CA ALA A 322 3.17 -3.67 39.27
C ALA A 322 1.98 -2.70 39.29
N ASN A 323 2.16 -1.49 39.83
CA ASN A 323 1.14 -0.44 39.89
C ASN A 323 1.30 0.63 38.80
N GLY A 324 2.26 0.48 37.88
CA GLY A 324 2.58 1.53 36.90
C GLY A 324 3.04 2.83 37.56
N THR A 325 3.96 2.77 38.53
CA THR A 325 4.44 3.99 39.20
C THR A 325 5.37 4.76 38.28
N ILE A 326 5.06 6.04 37.99
CA ILE A 326 5.86 6.88 37.10
C ILE A 326 7.34 6.88 37.53
N SER A 327 8.21 6.57 36.57
CA SER A 327 9.64 6.47 36.79
C SER A 327 10.30 7.83 37.03
N PRO A 328 11.32 7.93 37.90
CA PRO A 328 12.16 9.13 38.02
C PRO A 328 12.86 9.54 36.71
N PHE A 329 13.07 8.62 35.77
CA PHE A 329 13.58 8.96 34.43
C PHE A 329 12.65 9.95 33.69
N CYS A 330 11.35 9.93 34.00
CA CYS A 330 10.37 10.78 33.35
C CYS A 330 10.59 12.26 33.66
N ASP A 331 11.05 12.57 34.87
CA ASP A 331 11.28 13.94 35.37
C ASP A 331 12.56 14.58 34.78
N LEU A 332 13.39 13.80 34.07
CA LEU A 332 14.59 14.31 33.38
C LEU A 332 14.24 15.12 32.11
N PHE A 333 12.99 15.02 31.65
CA PHE A 333 12.51 15.60 30.40
C PHE A 333 11.27 16.45 30.65
N THR A 334 11.12 17.52 29.88
CA THR A 334 9.96 18.42 29.97
C THR A 334 8.76 17.85 29.20
N GLU A 335 7.54 18.30 29.51
CA GLU A 335 6.33 17.92 28.75
C GLU A 335 6.48 18.18 27.24
N LYS A 336 7.09 19.31 26.86
CA LYS A 336 7.35 19.62 25.46
C LYS A 336 8.25 18.59 24.78
N GLU A 337 9.25 18.07 25.49
CA GLU A 337 10.16 17.04 24.98
C GLU A 337 9.44 15.71 24.86
N TRP A 338 8.54 15.40 25.79
CA TRP A 338 7.64 14.24 25.66
C TRP A 338 6.74 14.35 24.44
N TYR A 339 6.20 15.52 24.11
CA TYR A 339 5.41 15.69 22.87
C TYR A 339 6.26 15.43 21.62
N GLN A 340 7.51 15.89 21.63
CA GLN A 340 8.46 15.63 20.52
C GLN A 340 8.85 14.15 20.42
N TYR A 341 8.99 13.46 21.55
CA TYR A 341 9.24 12.01 21.61
C TYR A 341 8.02 11.20 21.16
N GLY A 342 6.81 11.57 21.57
CA GLY A 342 5.59 10.93 21.07
C GLY A 342 5.44 11.06 19.55
N TYR A 343 5.86 12.19 18.98
CA TYR A 343 5.94 12.35 17.53
C TYR A 343 7.06 11.53 16.88
N TYR A 344 8.22 11.41 17.53
CA TYR A 344 9.32 10.54 17.11
C TYR A 344 8.88 9.08 16.96
N GLU A 345 8.12 8.57 17.92
CA GLU A 345 7.56 7.21 17.86
C GLU A 345 6.42 7.10 16.83
N THR A 346 5.64 8.17 16.64
CA THR A 346 4.61 8.22 15.59
C THR A 346 5.22 8.13 14.19
N LEU A 347 6.36 8.79 13.94
CA LEU A 347 7.07 8.69 12.68
C LEU A 347 7.56 7.26 12.41
N ASN A 348 8.04 6.52 13.43
CA ASN A 348 8.42 5.12 13.29
C ASN A 348 7.26 4.29 12.75
N LYS A 349 6.09 4.36 13.39
CA LYS A 349 4.93 3.56 12.97
C LYS A 349 4.36 4.02 11.64
N PHE A 350 4.33 5.33 11.41
CA PHE A 350 3.78 5.88 10.17
C PHE A 350 4.60 5.51 8.93
N TYR A 351 5.92 5.67 9.01
CA TYR A 351 6.84 5.36 7.91
C TYR A 351 7.27 3.90 7.89
N GLY A 352 7.13 3.15 8.99
CA GLY A 352 7.41 1.72 9.01
C GLY A 352 6.27 0.90 8.44
N TYR A 353 5.06 1.09 8.95
CA TYR A 353 3.96 0.14 8.75
C TYR A 353 2.67 0.77 8.21
N SER A 354 2.63 2.10 8.07
CA SER A 354 1.47 2.83 7.56
C SER A 354 1.75 3.44 6.18
N TYR A 355 0.96 4.42 5.77
CA TYR A 355 1.02 5.08 4.47
C TYR A 355 2.34 5.81 4.16
N GLY A 356 3.22 5.98 5.15
CA GLY A 356 4.57 6.50 4.91
C GLY A 356 5.48 5.44 4.27
N ASN A 357 5.17 4.16 4.42
CA ASN A 357 5.84 3.06 3.71
C ASN A 357 5.02 2.63 2.48
N PRO A 358 5.62 2.50 1.29
CA PRO A 358 4.92 2.02 0.10
C PRO A 358 4.26 0.64 0.25
N LEU A 359 4.85 -0.23 1.07
CA LEU A 359 4.36 -1.59 1.34
C LEU A 359 3.81 -1.77 2.76
N GLY A 360 3.70 -0.70 3.56
CA GLY A 360 3.17 -0.76 4.92
C GLY A 360 1.74 -1.30 4.98
N PRO A 361 0.76 -0.66 4.30
CA PRO A 361 -0.62 -1.14 4.28
C PRO A 361 -0.77 -2.54 3.69
N THR A 362 0.14 -2.95 2.79
CA THR A 362 0.13 -4.28 2.16
C THR A 362 0.20 -5.41 3.20
N GLN A 363 0.95 -5.21 4.28
CA GLN A 363 1.11 -6.23 5.32
C GLN A 363 -0.21 -6.54 6.04
N GLY A 364 -1.15 -5.58 6.07
CA GLY A 364 -2.46 -5.74 6.71
C GLY A 364 -3.53 -6.40 5.85
N VAL A 365 -3.26 -6.67 4.57
CA VAL A 365 -4.27 -7.14 3.60
C VAL A 365 -4.82 -8.52 3.95
N GLY A 366 -3.96 -9.43 4.45
CA GLY A 366 -4.39 -10.79 4.83
C GLY A 366 -5.48 -10.76 5.91
N PHE A 367 -5.24 -10.04 7.00
CA PHE A 367 -6.22 -9.87 8.07
C PHE A 367 -7.47 -9.11 7.61
N ALA A 368 -7.34 -8.11 6.75
CA ALA A 368 -8.50 -7.39 6.21
C ALA A 368 -9.44 -8.34 5.45
N ASN A 369 -8.89 -9.26 4.66
CA ASN A 369 -9.68 -10.28 3.95
C ASN A 369 -10.30 -11.33 4.89
N GLU A 370 -9.58 -11.74 5.95
CA GLU A 370 -10.17 -12.57 7.01
C GLU A 370 -11.33 -11.87 7.75
N LEU A 371 -11.20 -10.57 8.04
CA LEU A 371 -12.27 -9.79 8.65
C LEU A 371 -13.50 -9.72 7.73
N ILE A 372 -13.30 -9.49 6.43
CA ILE A 372 -14.39 -9.52 5.44
C ILE A 372 -15.10 -10.88 5.45
N ALA A 373 -14.33 -11.97 5.46
CA ALA A 373 -14.87 -13.33 5.52
C ALA A 373 -15.77 -13.55 6.75
N ARG A 374 -15.30 -13.11 7.93
CA ARG A 374 -16.06 -13.21 9.18
C ARG A 374 -17.32 -12.33 9.20
N LEU A 375 -17.23 -11.10 8.69
CA LEU A 375 -18.38 -10.18 8.64
C LEU A 375 -19.47 -10.66 7.68
N THR A 376 -19.07 -11.29 6.56
CA THR A 376 -19.98 -11.77 5.50
C THR A 376 -20.40 -13.23 5.65
N ASN A 377 -19.76 -13.98 6.54
CA ASN A 377 -19.90 -15.43 6.65
C ASN A 377 -19.61 -16.14 5.31
N LYS A 378 -18.59 -15.67 4.58
CA LYS A 378 -18.12 -16.25 3.31
C LYS A 378 -16.65 -16.66 3.43
N PRO A 379 -16.18 -17.69 2.71
CA PRO A 379 -14.78 -18.09 2.71
C PRO A 379 -13.83 -16.95 2.32
N VAL A 380 -12.62 -16.99 2.86
CA VAL A 380 -11.53 -16.06 2.52
C VAL A 380 -11.11 -16.29 1.05
N HIS A 381 -10.87 -15.22 0.30
CA HIS A 381 -10.30 -15.30 -1.05
C HIS A 381 -8.76 -15.21 -0.99
N GLU A 382 -8.09 -15.91 -1.91
CA GLU A 382 -6.63 -16.14 -1.90
C GLU A 382 -5.78 -14.85 -2.03
N GLY A 383 -4.65 -14.75 -1.32
CA GLY A 383 -3.61 -13.73 -1.53
C GLY A 383 -2.88 -13.26 -0.26
N ALA A 384 -1.75 -12.57 -0.43
CA ALA A 384 -0.95 -11.96 0.64
C ALA A 384 -0.47 -12.95 1.74
N SER A 385 -0.69 -12.63 3.03
CA SER A 385 -0.20 -13.38 4.20
C SER A 385 -1.15 -14.48 4.71
N ILE A 386 -2.23 -14.80 3.98
CA ILE A 386 -3.23 -15.80 4.38
C ILE A 386 -2.67 -17.23 4.32
N ASN A 387 -2.91 -18.01 5.37
CA ASN A 387 -2.63 -19.45 5.38
C ASN A 387 -3.90 -20.25 5.02
N ARG A 388 -3.98 -20.70 3.76
CA ARG A 388 -5.17 -21.42 3.26
C ARG A 388 -5.52 -22.66 4.09
N THR A 389 -4.52 -23.39 4.58
CA THR A 389 -4.75 -24.61 5.37
C THR A 389 -5.50 -24.30 6.67
N LEU A 390 -5.21 -23.15 7.29
CA LEU A 390 -5.90 -22.69 8.49
C LEU A 390 -7.27 -22.10 8.15
N ASP A 391 -7.36 -21.33 7.07
CA ASP A 391 -8.55 -20.53 6.75
C ASP A 391 -9.68 -21.33 6.07
N GLU A 392 -9.34 -22.42 5.37
CA GLU A 392 -10.33 -23.34 4.79
C GLU A 392 -10.89 -24.34 5.80
N ASN A 393 -10.23 -24.48 6.96
CA ASN A 393 -10.63 -25.43 7.99
C ASN A 393 -11.46 -24.75 9.08
N ASN A 394 -12.72 -25.15 9.21
CA ASN A 394 -13.66 -24.61 10.19
C ASN A 394 -13.22 -24.75 11.66
N ALA A 395 -12.28 -25.65 11.99
CA ALA A 395 -11.72 -25.75 13.34
C ALA A 395 -10.75 -24.61 13.67
N THR A 396 -10.06 -24.08 12.66
CA THR A 396 -9.00 -23.07 12.76
C THR A 396 -9.43 -21.70 12.24
N PHE A 397 -10.50 -21.64 11.43
CA PHE A 397 -11.13 -20.40 11.00
C PHE A 397 -12.66 -20.60 10.88
N PRO A 398 -13.38 -20.68 12.03
CA PRO A 398 -14.82 -20.89 12.02
C PRO A 398 -15.56 -19.65 11.53
N LEU A 399 -16.31 -19.77 10.44
CA LEU A 399 -17.25 -18.73 10.01
C LEU A 399 -18.57 -18.81 10.78
N GLY A 400 -19.28 -17.69 10.87
CA GLY A 400 -20.63 -17.62 11.47
C GLY A 400 -20.66 -17.54 13.00
N ARG A 401 -19.51 -17.53 13.68
CA ARG A 401 -19.44 -17.11 15.08
C ARG A 401 -19.72 -15.61 15.21
N LYS A 402 -20.09 -15.18 16.40
CA LYS A 402 -20.38 -13.76 16.71
C LYS A 402 -19.26 -13.05 17.47
N LEU A 403 -18.37 -13.80 18.12
CA LEU A 403 -17.28 -13.25 18.94
C LEU A 403 -15.95 -13.84 18.49
N TYR A 404 -15.00 -12.97 18.14
CA TYR A 404 -13.63 -13.32 17.74
C TYR A 404 -12.64 -12.44 18.51
N ALA A 405 -11.49 -13.01 18.86
CA ALA A 405 -10.38 -12.30 19.47
C ALA A 405 -9.05 -12.71 18.85
N ASP A 406 -8.36 -11.77 18.24
CA ASP A 406 -7.03 -11.96 17.65
C ASP A 406 -5.99 -11.12 18.38
N PHE A 407 -4.84 -11.72 18.70
CA PHE A 407 -3.73 -11.08 19.39
C PHE A 407 -2.50 -10.98 18.49
N SER A 408 -1.94 -9.79 18.36
CA SER A 408 -0.89 -9.44 17.38
C SER A 408 0.09 -8.40 17.97
N HIS A 409 0.88 -7.74 17.12
CA HIS A 409 1.85 -6.70 17.47
C HIS A 409 1.41 -5.32 16.98
N ASP A 410 2.08 -4.27 17.46
CA ASP A 410 1.85 -2.88 17.05
C ASP A 410 2.09 -2.63 15.57
N ASN A 411 3.14 -3.25 15.01
CA ASN A 411 3.50 -3.13 13.61
C ASN A 411 2.36 -3.60 12.72
N ASP A 412 1.90 -4.83 12.95
CA ASP A 412 0.83 -5.47 12.19
C ASP A 412 -0.50 -4.76 12.37
N MET A 413 -0.85 -4.34 13.59
CA MET A 413 -2.05 -3.56 13.83
C MET A 413 -2.04 -2.23 13.06
N THR A 414 -0.88 -1.56 13.01
CA THR A 414 -0.72 -0.33 12.21
C THR A 414 -0.97 -0.61 10.73
N ALA A 415 -0.36 -1.67 10.17
CA ALA A 415 -0.57 -2.08 8.79
C ALA A 415 -2.03 -2.44 8.50
N ILE A 416 -2.68 -3.17 9.40
CA ILE A 416 -4.09 -3.56 9.32
C ILE A 416 -5.00 -2.33 9.28
N PHE A 417 -4.80 -1.37 10.18
CA PHE A 417 -5.60 -0.14 10.19
C PHE A 417 -5.46 0.64 8.88
N SER A 418 -4.27 0.65 8.32
CA SER A 418 -4.00 1.30 7.04
C SER A 418 -4.59 0.54 5.84
N ALA A 419 -4.53 -0.79 5.84
CA ALA A 419 -5.17 -1.65 4.84
C ALA A 419 -6.69 -1.48 4.83
N LEU A 420 -7.29 -1.29 6.01
CA LEU A 420 -8.72 -1.04 6.20
C LEU A 420 -9.13 0.42 5.88
N GLY A 421 -8.18 1.27 5.50
CA GLY A 421 -8.44 2.66 5.14
C GLY A 421 -8.85 3.55 6.32
N LEU A 422 -8.62 3.13 7.57
CA LEU A 422 -9.15 3.79 8.78
C LEU A 422 -8.54 5.17 9.05
N TYR A 423 -7.34 5.41 8.52
CA TYR A 423 -6.60 6.66 8.66
C TYR A 423 -6.27 7.30 7.31
N ASN A 424 -7.01 6.97 6.25
CA ASN A 424 -6.74 7.43 4.89
C ASN A 424 -6.82 8.97 4.68
N THR A 425 -7.44 9.69 5.61
CA THR A 425 -7.50 11.16 5.63
C THR A 425 -6.27 11.78 6.28
N THR A 426 -5.40 10.99 6.92
CA THR A 426 -4.15 11.47 7.51
C THR A 426 -3.21 11.88 6.39
N THR A 427 -2.84 13.16 6.36
CA THR A 427 -1.82 13.64 5.42
C THR A 427 -0.45 13.04 5.75
N LEU A 428 0.43 12.95 4.75
CA LEU A 428 1.81 12.51 4.98
C LEU A 428 2.46 13.33 6.11
N LEU A 429 2.95 12.66 7.16
CA LEU A 429 3.47 13.31 8.35
C LEU A 429 4.90 13.85 8.11
N PRO A 430 5.16 15.16 8.26
CA PRO A 430 6.50 15.70 8.05
C PRO A 430 7.49 15.20 9.10
N ASN A 431 8.68 14.77 8.69
CA ASN A 431 9.76 14.34 9.59
C ASN A 431 10.63 15.50 10.14
N THR A 432 10.22 16.75 9.91
CA THR A 432 10.94 17.97 10.33
C THR A 432 10.15 18.85 11.30
N SER A 433 8.88 18.53 11.57
CA SER A 433 8.01 19.33 12.43
C SER A 433 6.94 18.44 13.06
N VAL A 434 6.58 18.70 14.31
CA VAL A 434 5.46 18.02 14.99
C VAL A 434 4.14 18.36 14.32
N VAL A 435 3.31 17.34 14.10
CA VAL A 435 1.88 17.47 13.80
C VAL A 435 1.12 16.86 14.96
N GLU A 436 0.23 17.65 15.56
CA GLU A 436 -0.57 17.19 16.70
C GLU A 436 -1.59 16.13 16.26
N THR A 437 -1.90 15.18 17.14
CA THR A 437 -2.78 14.05 16.80
C THR A 437 -4.13 14.45 16.22
N PRO A 438 -4.86 15.47 16.73
CA PRO A 438 -6.08 15.95 16.09
C PRO A 438 -5.89 16.48 14.67
N GLN A 439 -4.75 17.13 14.39
CA GLN A 439 -4.40 17.61 13.05
C GLN A 439 -4.02 16.46 12.11
N ALA A 440 -3.45 15.39 12.65
CA ALA A 440 -3.24 14.12 11.98
C ALA A 440 -4.51 13.24 11.94
N ASN A 441 -5.71 13.83 12.05
CA ASN A 441 -7.01 13.13 12.01
C ASN A 441 -7.17 11.97 13.01
N GLY A 442 -6.48 12.07 14.15
CA GLY A 442 -6.49 11.07 15.21
C GLY A 442 -5.42 9.99 15.08
N TYR A 443 -4.44 10.15 14.18
CA TYR A 443 -3.32 9.22 14.04
C TYR A 443 -2.12 9.65 14.92
N SER A 444 -1.74 8.78 15.85
CA SER A 444 -0.45 8.78 16.54
C SER A 444 -0.18 7.39 17.08
N ALA A 445 1.09 7.01 17.29
CA ALA A 445 1.42 5.68 17.83
C ALA A 445 0.76 5.42 19.19
N ALA A 446 0.64 6.45 20.03
CA ALA A 446 -0.02 6.36 21.33
C ALA A 446 -1.54 6.22 21.25
N TRP A 447 -2.19 6.76 20.20
CA TRP A 447 -3.64 6.64 20.01
C TRP A 447 -4.04 5.37 19.28
N THR A 448 -3.16 4.82 18.45
CA THR A 448 -3.47 3.63 17.62
C THR A 448 -2.96 2.34 18.25
N VAL A 449 -1.69 2.29 18.65
CA VAL A 449 -1.00 1.06 19.05
C VAL A 449 -0.20 1.19 20.36
N PRO A 450 -0.77 1.74 21.46
CA PRO A 450 -0.15 1.66 22.79
C PRO A 450 0.02 0.20 23.25
N PHE A 451 0.67 -0.03 24.38
CA PHE A 451 0.58 -1.33 25.05
C PHE A 451 -0.88 -1.68 25.34
N ALA A 452 -1.23 -2.97 25.21
CA ALA A 452 -2.61 -3.45 25.34
C ALA A 452 -3.64 -2.70 24.45
N ALA A 453 -3.20 -2.16 23.31
CA ALA A 453 -4.08 -1.56 22.32
C ALA A 453 -5.18 -2.55 21.91
N ARG A 454 -6.35 -2.01 21.56
CA ARG A 454 -7.45 -2.79 21.01
C ARG A 454 -8.23 -2.02 19.97
N ALA A 455 -8.64 -2.75 18.94
CA ALA A 455 -9.66 -2.32 17.99
C ALA A 455 -10.85 -3.26 18.05
N TYR A 456 -12.06 -2.70 18.07
CA TYR A 456 -13.30 -3.43 17.96
C TYR A 456 -13.93 -3.20 16.58
N PHE A 457 -14.23 -4.29 15.89
CA PHE A 457 -15.00 -4.29 14.65
C PHE A 457 -16.38 -4.87 14.95
N GLU A 458 -17.40 -4.02 14.93
CA GLU A 458 -18.76 -4.36 15.31
C GLU A 458 -19.65 -4.49 14.07
N LYS A 459 -20.54 -5.48 14.06
CA LYS A 459 -21.73 -5.48 13.21
C LYS A 459 -22.97 -5.23 14.05
N LEU A 460 -23.85 -4.35 13.59
CA LEU A 460 -25.05 -3.94 14.31
C LEU A 460 -26.29 -4.11 13.44
N GLN A 461 -27.40 -4.49 14.06
CA GLN A 461 -28.73 -4.38 13.47
C GLN A 461 -29.49 -3.24 14.15
N CYS A 462 -29.97 -2.28 13.36
CA CYS A 462 -30.67 -1.10 13.87
C CYS A 462 -32.15 -1.10 13.47
N ARG A 463 -33.03 -0.68 14.39
CA ARG A 463 -34.47 -0.58 14.14
C ARG A 463 -34.75 0.38 12.98
N GLY A 464 -35.52 -0.08 12.00
CA GLY A 464 -35.89 0.73 10.83
C GLY A 464 -34.86 0.72 9.70
N ARG A 465 -33.74 0.01 9.85
CA ARG A 465 -32.80 -0.29 8.77
C ARG A 465 -32.83 -1.79 8.47
N SER A 466 -32.93 -2.17 7.20
CA SER A 466 -32.84 -3.57 6.77
C SER A 466 -31.40 -4.04 6.71
N ASP A 467 -30.48 -3.14 6.39
CA ASP A 467 -29.07 -3.47 6.17
C ASP A 467 -28.33 -3.63 7.50
N GLU A 468 -27.37 -4.55 7.52
CA GLU A 468 -26.43 -4.67 8.62
C GLU A 468 -25.45 -3.49 8.59
N MET A 469 -25.16 -2.91 9.75
CA MET A 469 -24.28 -1.76 9.90
C MET A 469 -22.93 -2.20 10.47
N VAL A 470 -21.85 -1.52 10.10
CA VAL A 470 -20.50 -1.74 10.64
C VAL A 470 -20.04 -0.51 11.41
N ARG A 471 -19.36 -0.74 12.53
CA ARG A 471 -18.67 0.30 13.32
C ARG A 471 -17.27 -0.17 13.67
N VAL A 472 -16.32 0.77 13.70
CA VAL A 472 -14.94 0.51 14.11
C VAL A 472 -14.55 1.44 15.25
N ILE A 473 -13.99 0.86 16.31
CA ILE A 473 -13.60 1.59 17.52
C ILE A 473 -12.15 1.24 17.84
N ILE A 474 -11.27 2.22 17.90
CA ILE A 474 -9.84 2.03 18.23
C ILE A 474 -9.57 2.72 19.57
N ASN A 475 -9.18 1.93 20.57
CA ASN A 475 -8.89 2.42 21.93
C ASN A 475 -10.01 3.33 22.49
N ASP A 476 -11.25 2.90 22.30
CA ASP A 476 -12.52 3.59 22.60
C ASP A 476 -12.88 4.80 21.73
N ARG A 477 -12.03 5.21 20.80
CA ARG A 477 -12.40 6.21 19.81
C ARG A 477 -13.17 5.57 18.67
N VAL A 478 -14.39 6.05 18.46
CA VAL A 478 -15.20 5.66 17.32
C VAL A 478 -14.66 6.35 16.08
N LEU A 479 -14.37 5.56 15.05
CA LEU A 479 -13.91 6.08 13.78
C LEU A 479 -15.11 6.50 12.93
N PRO A 480 -15.07 7.65 12.25
CA PRO A 480 -16.19 8.15 11.46
C PRO A 480 -16.46 7.35 10.19
N LEU A 481 -15.54 6.46 9.78
CA LEU A 481 -15.64 5.63 8.57
C LEU A 481 -15.99 6.41 7.29
N ALA A 482 -15.31 7.54 7.08
CA ALA A 482 -15.53 8.43 5.93
C ALA A 482 -15.32 7.72 4.57
N GLN A 483 -14.58 6.60 4.54
CA GLN A 483 -14.35 5.81 3.32
C GLN A 483 -15.59 5.06 2.80
N CYS A 484 -16.63 4.89 3.62
CA CYS A 484 -17.88 4.20 3.28
C CYS A 484 -19.12 5.06 3.60
N ASP A 485 -18.97 6.39 3.63
CA ASP A 485 -20.03 7.35 3.95
C ASP A 485 -20.67 7.12 5.34
N GLY A 486 -19.82 6.92 6.37
CA GLY A 486 -20.27 6.74 7.74
C GLY A 486 -21.18 7.89 8.23
N ASP A 487 -22.24 7.54 8.94
CA ASP A 487 -23.18 8.50 9.50
C ASP A 487 -22.65 9.16 10.79
N GLN A 488 -23.48 10.00 11.43
CA GLN A 488 -23.12 10.75 12.64
C GLN A 488 -22.69 9.86 13.83
N ASP A 489 -23.08 8.58 13.83
CA ASP A 489 -22.74 7.60 14.87
C ASP A 489 -21.52 6.74 14.45
N GLY A 490 -20.86 7.09 13.34
CA GLY A 490 -19.73 6.35 12.77
C GLY A 490 -20.13 5.02 12.15
N LEU A 491 -21.40 4.87 11.72
CA LEU A 491 -21.92 3.65 11.12
C LEU A 491 -21.98 3.78 9.60
N CYS A 492 -21.50 2.77 8.87
CA CYS A 492 -21.81 2.60 7.46
C CYS A 492 -22.39 1.20 7.19
N THR A 493 -23.07 1.01 6.07
CA THR A 493 -23.63 -0.32 5.75
C THR A 493 -22.49 -1.33 5.58
N LEU A 494 -22.74 -2.60 5.90
CA LEU A 494 -21.76 -3.67 5.73
C LEU A 494 -21.26 -3.73 4.29
N GLN A 495 -22.16 -3.59 3.31
CA GLN A 495 -21.79 -3.62 1.90
C GLN A 495 -20.91 -2.41 1.54
N SER A 496 -21.26 -1.20 1.96
CA SER A 496 -20.44 0.00 1.74
C SER A 496 -19.06 -0.12 2.41
N PHE A 497 -18.98 -0.71 3.60
CA PHE A 497 -17.71 -0.98 4.27
C PHE A 497 -16.84 -1.90 3.40
N ILE A 498 -17.37 -3.05 2.97
CA ILE A 498 -16.66 -4.03 2.13
C ILE A 498 -16.29 -3.44 0.76
N ASP A 499 -17.14 -2.62 0.17
CA ASP A 499 -16.87 -1.96 -1.12
C ASP A 499 -15.81 -0.86 -1.00
N SER A 500 -15.65 -0.26 0.18
CA SER A 500 -14.57 0.69 0.43
C SER A 500 -13.19 0.02 0.52
N LEU A 501 -13.13 -1.29 0.80
CA LEU A 501 -11.91 -2.09 0.97
C LEU A 501 -11.32 -2.60 -0.35
N VAL A 502 -11.40 -1.80 -1.42
CA VAL A 502 -10.88 -2.15 -2.76
C VAL A 502 -9.41 -2.54 -2.71
N PHE A 503 -8.59 -1.80 -1.95
CA PHE A 503 -7.16 -2.09 -1.78
C PHE A 503 -6.89 -3.49 -1.22
N ALA A 504 -7.64 -3.91 -0.19
CA ALA A 504 -7.48 -5.23 0.40
C ALA A 504 -8.06 -6.35 -0.48
N ARG A 505 -9.17 -6.08 -1.18
CA ARG A 505 -9.89 -7.07 -1.99
C ARG A 505 -9.29 -7.34 -3.36
N CYS A 506 -8.69 -6.33 -4.00
CA CYS A 506 -8.18 -6.45 -5.38
C CYS A 506 -6.66 -6.74 -5.43
N GLY A 507 -6.04 -7.02 -4.28
CA GLY A 507 -4.60 -7.20 -4.15
C GLY A 507 -3.88 -5.87 -3.95
N ALA A 508 -2.80 -5.90 -3.16
CA ALA A 508 -1.95 -4.75 -2.86
C ALA A 508 -1.11 -4.24 -4.05
N GLU A 509 -1.44 -4.64 -5.27
CA GLU A 509 -0.84 -4.08 -6.47
C GLU A 509 -1.75 -2.96 -7.00
N VAL A 510 -1.23 -1.72 -6.88
CA VAL A 510 -1.70 -0.49 -7.53
C VAL A 510 -2.91 0.20 -6.90
N PHE A 511 -2.71 1.02 -5.85
CA PHE A 511 -3.57 2.20 -5.60
C PHE A 511 -2.81 3.40 -5.04
N GLY A 512 -2.38 4.27 -5.94
CA GLY A 512 -1.97 5.64 -5.67
C GLY A 512 -3.11 6.65 -5.89
N GLN A 513 -3.78 7.02 -4.80
CA GLN A 513 -4.62 8.21 -4.55
C GLN A 513 -5.91 8.53 -5.36
N ARG A 514 -6.93 8.92 -4.57
CA ARG A 514 -8.34 9.23 -4.87
C ARG A 514 -8.57 10.63 -5.48
N ASP A 515 -9.75 10.74 -6.09
CA ASP A 515 -10.41 11.94 -6.62
C ASP A 515 -11.00 12.80 -5.48
N GLU A 516 -10.65 14.09 -5.41
CA GLU A 516 -11.36 15.08 -4.60
C GLU A 516 -12.67 15.44 -5.31
N ARG A 517 -13.82 15.10 -4.73
CA ARG A 517 -15.09 15.75 -5.09
C ARG A 517 -15.61 16.59 -3.94
N GLN A 518 -15.85 17.85 -4.29
CA GLN A 518 -16.27 18.96 -3.46
C GLN A 518 -17.58 18.69 -2.74
N VAL A 519 -17.56 18.96 -1.44
CA VAL A 519 -18.74 19.30 -0.65
C VAL A 519 -19.18 20.71 -1.06
N ASP A 520 -20.38 20.80 -1.61
CA ASP A 520 -20.99 22.04 -2.10
C ASP A 520 -21.44 22.91 -0.92
N GLY A 521 -20.76 24.03 -0.69
CA GLY A 521 -21.04 24.98 0.38
C GLY A 521 -20.99 26.42 -0.13
N ARG A 522 -22.16 27.02 -0.36
CA ARG A 522 -22.33 28.38 -0.88
C ARG A 522 -21.69 29.44 0.03
N GLY A 523 -20.94 30.36 -0.56
CA GLY A 523 -20.52 31.61 0.10
C GLY A 523 -19.77 32.56 -0.85
N ARG A 524 -20.40 33.69 -1.21
CA ARG A 524 -19.86 34.71 -2.11
C ARG A 524 -18.73 35.55 -1.46
N SER A 525 -17.95 36.17 -2.37
CA SER A 525 -16.98 37.29 -2.24
C SER A 525 -15.52 36.82 -2.26
N GLY A 526 -14.59 37.33 -3.06
CA GLY A 526 -14.54 38.56 -3.84
C GLY A 526 -13.37 39.41 -3.35
N LEU A 527 -12.13 39.17 -3.79
CA LEU A 527 -11.07 40.18 -3.75
C LEU A 527 -9.84 39.83 -4.62
N ARG A 528 -9.36 40.86 -5.34
CA ARG A 528 -8.12 40.91 -6.13
C ARG A 528 -6.89 41.18 -5.25
N LEU A 529 -5.72 41.12 -5.90
CA LEU A 529 -4.36 41.62 -5.56
C LEU A 529 -3.42 40.47 -5.15
N GLY A 530 -2.20 40.32 -5.64
CA GLY A 530 -1.36 41.10 -6.54
C GLY A 530 0.01 40.42 -6.59
N ARG A 531 0.73 40.51 -7.72
CA ARG A 531 2.10 40.01 -7.89
C ARG A 531 3.07 40.69 -6.90
N PRO A 532 4.20 40.03 -6.59
CA PRO A 532 5.48 40.71 -6.79
C PRO A 532 6.55 39.90 -7.54
N LYS A 533 7.58 40.64 -7.92
CA LYS A 533 8.64 40.35 -8.89
C LYS A 533 9.80 39.54 -8.29
N ARG A 534 10.39 38.71 -9.17
CA ARG A 534 11.83 38.44 -9.41
C ARG A 534 12.84 38.95 -8.38
N THR A 535 13.79 38.06 -8.03
CA THR A 535 15.22 38.33 -8.21
C THR A 535 15.98 37.02 -8.49
N ARG A 536 16.92 37.13 -9.42
CA ARG A 536 17.94 36.16 -9.84
C ARG A 536 19.19 36.44 -9.00
N ASP A 537 19.92 35.42 -8.57
CA ASP A 537 21.37 35.53 -8.51
C ASP A 537 22.07 34.22 -8.90
N ARG A 538 23.21 34.37 -9.57
CA ARG A 538 24.04 33.33 -10.19
C ARG A 538 25.28 33.08 -9.32
N ARG A 539 25.71 31.82 -9.17
CA ARG A 539 27.04 31.31 -9.63
C ARG A 539 27.42 29.93 -9.04
N GLY A 540 27.64 28.99 -9.96
CA GLY A 540 28.74 28.01 -10.11
C GLY A 540 29.48 27.39 -8.91
N GLY A 541 29.60 26.06 -8.96
CA GLY A 541 30.63 25.25 -8.31
C GLY A 541 30.47 23.76 -8.68
N VAL A 542 31.51 23.13 -9.22
CA VAL A 542 31.58 21.75 -9.74
C VAL A 542 32.13 20.82 -8.66
N GLY A 543 31.61 19.58 -8.58
CA GLY A 543 32.39 18.39 -8.19
C GLY A 543 31.76 17.48 -7.12
N GLY A 544 31.52 16.22 -7.48
CA GLY A 544 31.36 15.11 -6.53
C GLY A 544 30.42 13.99 -7.01
N ASP A 545 30.96 13.04 -7.77
CA ASP A 545 30.28 11.78 -8.13
C ASP A 545 29.99 10.92 -6.88
N GLY A 546 28.74 10.44 -6.79
CA GLY A 546 28.28 9.38 -5.90
C GLY A 546 27.17 8.59 -6.61
N PRO A 547 26.96 7.30 -6.29
CA PRO A 547 26.03 6.45 -7.02
C PRO A 547 24.61 7.03 -6.92
N GLN A 548 24.07 7.47 -8.05
CA GLN A 548 22.71 8.00 -8.12
C GLN A 548 21.73 6.87 -7.76
N GLN A 549 20.97 7.12 -6.69
CA GLN A 549 19.81 6.34 -6.27
C GLN A 549 18.82 6.20 -7.44
N PRO A 550 18.13 5.06 -7.60
CA PRO A 550 17.00 4.96 -8.51
C PRO A 550 15.81 5.79 -7.97
N PRO A 551 15.05 6.48 -8.83
CA PRO A 551 13.97 7.37 -8.39
C PRO A 551 12.70 6.64 -7.92
N SER A 552 11.99 7.34 -7.03
CA SER A 552 10.81 6.92 -6.26
C SER A 552 9.55 6.63 -7.08
N HIS A 553 8.78 5.62 -6.63
CA HIS A 553 7.45 5.27 -7.13
C HIS A 553 6.38 6.26 -6.64
N ASP A 554 6.40 7.49 -7.14
CA ASP A 554 5.29 8.44 -6.97
C ASP A 554 4.32 8.33 -8.18
N PRO A 555 3.04 7.94 -7.97
CA PRO A 555 2.03 7.78 -9.02
C PRO A 555 1.64 9.09 -9.73
N ARG A 556 2.16 10.25 -9.26
CA ARG A 556 2.03 11.54 -9.95
C ARG A 556 2.93 11.66 -11.18
N HIS A 557 3.94 10.78 -11.35
CA HIS A 557 4.78 10.77 -12.54
C HIS A 557 4.17 9.87 -13.62
N GLY A 558 3.33 10.43 -14.49
CA GLY A 558 2.75 9.63 -15.57
C GLY A 558 2.40 10.53 -16.71
N LEU A 559 3.20 10.52 -17.77
CA LEU A 559 2.96 11.41 -18.89
C LEU A 559 3.45 10.88 -20.22
N LEU A 560 3.05 9.69 -20.68
CA LEU A 560 3.44 9.23 -22.02
C LEU A 560 2.30 8.55 -22.74
N ASP A 561 2.12 8.90 -24.01
CA ASP A 561 1.23 8.17 -24.89
C ASP A 561 1.83 8.00 -26.30
N ARG A 562 2.73 7.02 -26.42
CA ARG A 562 3.21 6.56 -27.73
C ARG A 562 2.28 5.46 -28.25
N SER A 563 1.74 5.65 -29.45
CA SER A 563 0.71 4.84 -30.15
C SER A 563 -0.71 4.79 -29.60
N CYS A 564 -1.01 5.16 -28.35
CA CYS A 564 -2.42 5.40 -27.95
C CYS A 564 -2.90 6.79 -28.46
N THR A 565 -1.99 7.66 -28.90
CA THR A 565 -2.29 8.85 -29.74
C THR A 565 -3.14 8.52 -30.98
N LYS A 566 -2.98 7.31 -31.55
CA LYS A 566 -3.67 6.90 -32.78
C LYS A 566 -5.19 6.94 -32.62
N LEU A 567 -5.68 6.57 -31.44
CA LEU A 567 -7.10 6.67 -31.13
C LEU A 567 -7.56 8.14 -31.18
N LEU A 568 -6.82 9.06 -30.57
CA LEU A 568 -7.14 10.49 -30.57
C LEU A 568 -7.12 11.09 -31.99
N ALA A 569 -6.10 10.74 -32.78
CA ALA A 569 -5.99 11.18 -34.16
C ALA A 569 -7.14 10.64 -35.02
N THR A 570 -7.51 9.37 -34.83
CA THR A 570 -8.64 8.74 -35.53
C THR A 570 -9.95 9.41 -35.15
N MET A 571 -10.19 9.67 -33.86
CA MET A 571 -11.37 10.41 -33.41
C MET A 571 -11.43 11.80 -34.05
N ALA A 572 -10.31 12.51 -34.15
CA ALA A 572 -10.25 13.82 -34.81
C ALA A 572 -10.58 13.74 -36.32
N CYS A 573 -10.01 12.77 -37.04
CA CYS A 573 -10.34 12.53 -38.44
C CYS A 573 -11.82 12.16 -38.62
N LEU A 574 -12.38 11.33 -37.74
CA LEU A 574 -13.79 10.94 -37.80
C LEU A 574 -14.75 12.08 -37.44
N GLN A 575 -14.37 12.99 -36.53
CA GLN A 575 -15.11 14.25 -36.34
C GLN A 575 -15.14 15.08 -37.64
N ALA A 576 -14.03 15.16 -38.37
CA ALA A 576 -14.01 15.84 -39.66
C ALA A 576 -14.79 15.11 -40.76
N VAL A 577 -14.91 13.77 -40.68
CA VAL A 577 -15.81 12.98 -41.54
C VAL A 577 -17.27 13.28 -41.22
N GLU A 578 -17.64 13.34 -39.94
CA GLU A 578 -19.01 13.71 -39.53
C GLU A 578 -19.41 15.12 -39.97
N GLN A 579 -18.43 16.03 -40.07
CA GLN A 579 -18.59 17.39 -40.59
C GLN A 579 -18.59 17.47 -42.12
N GLY A 580 -18.28 16.37 -42.81
CA GLY A 580 -18.18 16.31 -44.28
C GLY A 580 -16.92 16.95 -44.85
N THR A 581 -15.96 17.35 -44.01
CA THR A 581 -14.66 17.91 -44.42
C THR A 581 -13.76 16.83 -45.00
N LEU A 582 -13.75 15.65 -44.38
CA LEU A 582 -13.05 14.47 -44.88
C LEU A 582 -14.05 13.39 -45.30
N LYS A 583 -13.63 12.48 -46.17
CA LYS A 583 -14.41 11.31 -46.56
C LYS A 583 -13.55 10.05 -46.44
N LEU A 584 -14.11 8.99 -45.86
CA LEU A 584 -13.37 7.75 -45.60
C LEU A 584 -12.88 7.05 -46.88
N ASP A 585 -13.70 7.05 -47.92
CA ASP A 585 -13.51 6.21 -49.11
C ASP A 585 -13.17 7.01 -50.39
N ASP A 586 -12.91 8.32 -50.28
CA ASP A 586 -12.61 9.20 -51.41
C ASP A 586 -11.09 9.35 -51.61
N HIS A 587 -10.51 8.48 -52.45
CA HIS A 587 -9.09 8.55 -52.77
C HIS A 587 -8.69 9.82 -53.53
N GLN A 588 -9.61 10.43 -54.29
CA GLN A 588 -9.33 11.66 -55.02
C GLN A 588 -9.12 12.82 -54.03
N GLN A 589 -9.94 12.90 -52.99
CA GLN A 589 -9.74 13.86 -51.91
C GLN A 589 -8.39 13.64 -51.21
N VAL A 590 -8.01 12.38 -50.94
CA VAL A 590 -6.71 12.05 -50.34
C VAL A 590 -5.56 12.59 -51.19
N TYR A 591 -5.57 12.40 -52.50
CA TYR A 591 -4.50 12.88 -53.39
C TYR A 591 -4.52 14.40 -53.63
N GLN A 592 -5.69 15.03 -53.58
CA GLN A 592 -5.77 16.50 -53.63
C GLN A 592 -5.11 17.14 -52.40
N LEU A 593 -5.31 16.54 -51.22
CA LEU A 593 -4.74 17.01 -49.97
C LEU A 593 -3.27 16.57 -49.80
N ALA A 594 -2.93 15.36 -50.23
CA ALA A 594 -1.60 14.79 -50.16
C ALA A 594 -1.17 14.16 -51.49
N PRO A 595 -0.73 14.98 -52.48
CA PRO A 595 -0.22 14.48 -53.76
C PRO A 595 0.97 13.54 -53.65
N GLU A 596 1.66 13.55 -52.52
CA GLU A 596 2.76 12.64 -52.18
C GLU A 596 2.27 11.18 -52.11
N LEU A 597 1.06 10.94 -51.58
CA LEU A 597 0.44 9.61 -51.52
C LEU A 597 0.03 9.08 -52.90
N GLU A 598 -0.19 9.97 -53.87
CA GLU A 598 -0.43 9.55 -55.26
C GLU A 598 0.85 8.98 -55.89
N LYS A 599 2.02 9.52 -55.50
CA LYS A 599 3.31 9.19 -56.11
C LYS A 599 4.11 8.13 -55.36
N VAL A 600 3.67 7.76 -54.16
CA VAL A 600 4.35 6.76 -53.33
C VAL A 600 4.41 5.40 -54.05
N LYS A 601 5.54 4.73 -53.93
CA LYS A 601 5.83 3.43 -54.55
C LYS A 601 5.95 2.34 -53.48
N VAL A 602 5.86 1.09 -53.94
CA VAL A 602 5.97 -0.11 -53.12
C VAL A 602 7.38 -0.69 -53.22
N LEU A 603 8.05 -0.82 -52.08
CA LEU A 603 9.36 -1.43 -51.92
C LEU A 603 9.28 -2.95 -52.13
N GLN A 604 10.18 -3.48 -52.93
CA GLN A 604 10.36 -4.92 -53.19
C GLN A 604 11.53 -5.49 -52.37
N GLU A 605 11.62 -6.81 -52.24
CA GLU A 605 12.68 -7.49 -51.46
C GLU A 605 14.10 -7.21 -51.99
N ASP A 606 14.23 -6.92 -53.28
CA ASP A 606 15.50 -6.57 -53.93
C ASP A 606 15.87 -5.07 -53.77
N GLY A 607 15.06 -4.31 -53.03
CA GLY A 607 15.22 -2.87 -52.83
C GLY A 607 14.65 -2.00 -53.96
N SER A 608 14.09 -2.59 -55.02
CA SER A 608 13.46 -1.83 -56.11
C SER A 608 12.08 -1.26 -55.72
N LEU A 609 11.65 -0.21 -56.41
CA LEU A 609 10.37 0.45 -56.18
C LEU A 609 9.43 0.25 -57.37
N VAL A 610 8.25 -0.32 -57.12
CA VAL A 610 7.20 -0.54 -58.12
C VAL A 610 5.97 0.33 -57.84
N ASP A 611 5.16 0.56 -58.87
CA ASP A 611 3.95 1.36 -58.70
C ASP A 611 2.89 0.63 -57.85
N LYS A 612 2.13 1.41 -57.09
CA LYS A 612 0.98 0.91 -56.36
C LYS A 612 -0.15 0.54 -57.33
N LYS A 613 -0.82 -0.58 -57.09
CA LYS A 613 -1.90 -1.11 -57.94
C LYS A 613 -3.28 -0.60 -57.53
N ARG A 614 -3.42 -0.14 -56.29
CA ARG A 614 -4.67 0.34 -55.70
C ARG A 614 -4.46 1.72 -55.10
N ASP A 615 -5.50 2.54 -55.18
CA ASP A 615 -5.48 3.86 -54.61
C ASP A 615 -5.68 3.87 -53.09
N ILE A 616 -5.01 4.81 -52.41
CA ILE A 616 -5.04 4.96 -50.96
C ILE A 616 -6.23 5.82 -50.55
N THR A 617 -7.05 5.34 -49.62
CA THR A 617 -8.16 6.09 -49.00
C THR A 617 -7.85 6.38 -47.52
N LEU A 618 -8.59 7.30 -46.91
CA LEU A 618 -8.49 7.57 -45.47
C LEU A 618 -8.83 6.31 -44.65
N ARG A 619 -9.79 5.48 -45.10
CA ARG A 619 -10.09 4.19 -44.47
C ARG A 619 -8.88 3.27 -44.45
N LEU A 620 -8.16 3.14 -45.57
CA LEU A 620 -6.96 2.29 -45.64
C LEU A 620 -5.84 2.79 -44.70
N LEU A 621 -5.71 4.11 -44.54
CA LEU A 621 -4.78 4.72 -43.58
C LEU A 621 -5.16 4.40 -42.12
N LEU A 622 -6.45 4.52 -41.78
CA LEU A 622 -6.97 4.28 -40.43
C LEU A 622 -7.04 2.80 -40.02
N SER A 623 -7.13 1.89 -41.00
CA SER A 623 -7.20 0.45 -40.77
C SER A 623 -5.87 -0.28 -40.94
N HIS A 624 -4.76 0.44 -41.11
CA HIS A 624 -3.42 -0.14 -41.34
C HIS A 624 -3.37 -1.11 -42.53
N THR A 625 -4.12 -0.79 -43.60
CA THR A 625 -4.12 -1.56 -44.85
C THR A 625 -3.64 -0.72 -46.04
N SER A 626 -3.11 0.48 -45.80
CA SER A 626 -2.50 1.33 -46.82
C SER A 626 -1.16 0.79 -47.33
N GLY A 627 -0.52 -0.13 -46.60
CA GLY A 627 0.74 -0.77 -46.97
C GLY A 627 1.99 -0.08 -46.42
N PHE A 628 1.86 0.92 -45.55
CA PHE A 628 2.98 1.49 -44.81
C PHE A 628 3.36 0.61 -43.62
N GLY A 629 4.67 0.51 -43.33
CA GLY A 629 5.20 -0.17 -42.15
C GLY A 629 5.95 0.79 -41.23
N TYR A 630 6.48 0.26 -40.13
CA TYR A 630 7.49 0.93 -39.31
C TYR A 630 8.86 0.27 -39.51
N GLU A 631 9.93 1.06 -39.56
CA GLU A 631 11.28 0.57 -39.80
C GLU A 631 11.84 -0.26 -38.63
N PHE A 632 11.27 -0.14 -37.43
CA PHE A 632 11.61 -1.00 -36.30
C PHE A 632 10.93 -2.38 -36.34
N PHE A 633 9.86 -2.54 -37.13
CA PHE A 633 9.15 -3.81 -37.35
C PHE A 633 9.42 -4.43 -38.73
N SER A 634 10.13 -3.73 -39.63
CA SER A 634 10.39 -4.21 -40.98
C SER A 634 11.88 -4.10 -41.32
N THR A 635 12.57 -5.23 -41.41
CA THR A 635 13.99 -5.30 -41.83
C THR A 635 14.16 -4.71 -43.23
N LYS A 636 13.18 -4.92 -44.10
CA LYS A 636 13.12 -4.36 -45.45
C LYS A 636 13.12 -2.82 -45.45
N LEU A 637 12.30 -2.17 -44.62
CA LEU A 637 12.34 -0.72 -44.48
C LEU A 637 13.61 -0.23 -43.79
N GLN A 638 14.08 -0.95 -42.78
CA GLN A 638 15.33 -0.62 -42.10
C GLN A 638 16.50 -0.60 -43.09
N ASP A 639 16.64 -1.64 -43.90
CA ASP A 639 17.74 -1.78 -44.86
C ASP A 639 17.64 -0.77 -45.99
N TYR A 640 16.43 -0.48 -46.48
CA TYR A 640 16.22 0.58 -47.47
C TYR A 640 16.59 1.98 -46.95
N GLY A 641 16.34 2.25 -45.67
CA GLY A 641 16.72 3.52 -45.06
C GLY A 641 18.22 3.69 -44.86
N ARG A 642 19.00 2.59 -44.81
CA ARG A 642 20.44 2.67 -44.51
C ARG A 642 21.24 3.34 -45.64
N PRO A 643 22.34 4.06 -45.30
CA PRO A 643 22.93 4.22 -43.97
C PRO A 643 22.34 5.37 -43.13
N VAL A 644 21.48 6.23 -43.70
CA VAL A 644 20.91 7.39 -42.98
C VAL A 644 19.91 6.95 -41.92
N GLY A 645 19.06 5.98 -42.26
CA GLY A 645 17.98 5.47 -41.43
C GLY A 645 16.73 6.35 -41.47
N PHE A 646 15.60 5.77 -41.07
CA PHE A 646 14.40 6.52 -40.72
C PHE A 646 14.32 6.69 -39.19
N ASP A 647 13.84 7.84 -38.75
CA ASP A 647 13.55 8.15 -37.35
C ASP A 647 12.13 8.73 -37.21
N VAL A 648 11.15 7.83 -37.14
CA VAL A 648 9.74 8.21 -37.00
C VAL A 648 9.41 8.89 -35.66
N PHE A 649 10.36 8.95 -34.72
CA PHE A 649 10.22 9.65 -33.44
C PHE A 649 10.86 11.06 -33.44
N HIS A 650 11.45 11.50 -34.57
CA HIS A 650 12.08 12.82 -34.67
C HIS A 650 11.09 14.00 -34.77
N SER A 651 9.78 13.72 -34.95
CA SER A 651 8.74 14.74 -35.18
C SER A 651 9.02 15.62 -36.42
N ASP A 652 9.61 15.05 -37.47
CA ASP A 652 9.82 15.70 -38.76
C ASP A 652 8.87 15.08 -39.80
N GLU A 653 8.12 15.93 -40.50
CA GLU A 653 7.19 15.50 -41.56
C GLU A 653 7.92 14.69 -42.64
N ARG A 654 9.20 15.00 -42.93
CA ARG A 654 10.00 14.33 -43.95
C ARG A 654 10.23 12.84 -43.67
N GLU A 655 10.23 12.44 -42.41
CA GLU A 655 10.35 11.02 -42.01
C GLU A 655 9.13 10.21 -42.44
N ILE A 656 7.95 10.86 -42.51
CA ILE A 656 6.68 10.27 -42.93
C ILE A 656 6.50 10.36 -44.45
N LEU A 657 6.79 11.52 -45.04
CA LEU A 657 6.57 11.77 -46.47
C LEU A 657 7.44 10.92 -47.39
N ASN A 658 8.65 10.57 -46.96
CA ASN A 658 9.64 9.89 -47.80
C ASN A 658 9.65 8.36 -47.65
N MET A 659 8.87 7.82 -46.72
CA MET A 659 8.87 6.38 -46.47
C MET A 659 8.07 5.64 -47.56
N PRO A 660 8.62 4.57 -48.19
CA PRO A 660 7.89 3.80 -49.18
C PRO A 660 6.86 2.85 -48.54
N LEU A 661 5.94 2.34 -49.35
CA LEU A 661 5.05 1.26 -48.93
C LEU A 661 5.84 -0.06 -48.88
N VAL A 662 5.58 -0.93 -47.90
CA VAL A 662 6.13 -2.29 -47.84
C VAL A 662 5.26 -3.32 -48.52
N HIS A 663 3.96 -3.05 -48.58
CA HIS A 663 2.95 -3.89 -49.22
C HIS A 663 2.07 -3.04 -50.14
N GLN A 664 1.41 -3.69 -51.09
CA GLN A 664 0.42 -3.00 -51.93
C GLN A 664 -0.80 -2.60 -51.09
N PRO A 665 -1.38 -1.41 -51.33
CA PRO A 665 -2.57 -0.97 -50.60
C PRO A 665 -3.72 -1.98 -50.71
N GLY A 666 -4.25 -2.40 -49.57
CA GLY A 666 -5.38 -3.32 -49.44
C GLY A 666 -5.05 -4.81 -49.61
N GLU A 667 -3.79 -5.20 -49.88
CA GLU A 667 -3.42 -6.63 -50.00
C GLU A 667 -3.27 -7.32 -48.63
N THR A 668 -2.70 -6.64 -47.63
CA THR A 668 -2.51 -7.17 -46.28
C THR A 668 -2.67 -6.06 -45.23
N TRP A 669 -2.77 -6.46 -43.96
CA TRP A 669 -2.61 -5.56 -42.83
C TRP A 669 -1.11 -5.41 -42.52
N GLU A 670 -0.67 -4.18 -42.30
CA GLU A 670 0.69 -3.83 -41.90
C GLU A 670 0.66 -2.62 -40.97
N TYR A 671 1.24 -2.77 -39.79
CA TYR A 671 1.29 -1.69 -38.82
C TYR A 671 2.36 -0.65 -39.19
N GLY A 672 1.98 0.62 -39.31
CA GLY A 672 2.87 1.64 -39.86
C GLY A 672 2.37 3.08 -39.69
N ILE A 673 3.02 4.00 -40.40
CA ILE A 673 2.79 5.46 -40.35
C ILE A 673 1.46 5.95 -40.97
N GLY A 674 0.50 5.05 -41.25
CA GLY A 674 -0.77 5.40 -41.89
C GLY A 674 -1.58 6.44 -41.11
N ILE A 675 -1.58 6.37 -39.78
CA ILE A 675 -2.29 7.34 -38.93
C ILE A 675 -1.63 8.72 -38.93
N ASP A 676 -0.31 8.79 -39.11
CA ASP A 676 0.39 10.07 -39.28
C ASP A 676 -0.07 10.78 -40.54
N TRP A 677 -0.23 10.05 -41.65
CA TRP A 677 -0.84 10.56 -42.87
C TRP A 677 -2.29 11.00 -42.68
N ALA A 678 -3.10 10.27 -41.91
CA ALA A 678 -4.47 10.68 -41.59
C ALA A 678 -4.49 12.02 -40.82
N GLY A 679 -3.55 12.21 -39.89
CA GLY A 679 -3.31 13.48 -39.21
C GLY A 679 -2.96 14.61 -40.19
N ILE A 680 -2.00 14.37 -41.11
CA ILE A 680 -1.62 15.35 -42.15
C ILE A 680 -2.81 15.71 -43.04
N LEU A 681 -3.65 14.75 -43.43
CA LEU A 681 -4.87 15.01 -44.22
C LEU A 681 -5.84 15.91 -43.46
N LEU A 682 -6.04 15.69 -42.16
CA LEU A 682 -6.85 16.57 -41.32
C LEU A 682 -6.25 17.98 -41.27
N GLU A 683 -4.94 18.12 -41.06
CA GLU A 683 -4.28 19.42 -41.02
C GLU A 683 -4.44 20.18 -42.34
N ARG A 684 -4.22 19.50 -43.47
CA ARG A 684 -4.31 20.11 -44.81
C ARG A 684 -5.75 20.43 -45.20
N ALA A 685 -6.73 19.64 -44.77
CA ALA A 685 -8.15 19.88 -45.08
C ALA A 685 -8.74 21.04 -44.26
N THR A 686 -8.26 21.24 -43.03
CA THR A 686 -8.86 22.20 -42.07
C THR A 686 -8.02 23.46 -41.89
N GLY A 687 -6.73 23.41 -42.22
CA GLY A 687 -5.76 24.45 -41.86
C GLY A 687 -5.41 24.48 -40.37
N MET A 688 -5.97 23.59 -39.55
CA MET A 688 -5.71 23.49 -38.12
C MET A 688 -4.70 22.38 -37.84
N LYS A 689 -3.77 22.62 -36.93
CA LYS A 689 -2.85 21.62 -36.44
C LYS A 689 -3.58 20.51 -35.67
N LEU A 690 -3.14 19.25 -35.81
CA LEU A 690 -3.79 18.08 -35.21
C LEU A 690 -3.90 18.22 -33.68
N ASN A 691 -2.83 18.70 -33.03
CA ASN A 691 -2.88 18.97 -31.60
C ASN A 691 -3.97 19.99 -31.25
N ASP A 692 -4.07 21.09 -32.01
CA ASP A 692 -5.05 22.15 -31.75
C ASP A 692 -6.49 21.63 -31.94
N TRP A 693 -6.72 20.80 -32.95
CA TRP A 693 -8.01 20.13 -33.14
C TRP A 693 -8.36 19.23 -31.94
N ILE A 694 -7.41 18.39 -31.50
CA ILE A 694 -7.60 17.50 -30.35
C ILE A 694 -7.88 18.33 -29.08
N GLN A 695 -7.13 19.40 -28.84
CA GLN A 695 -7.35 20.28 -27.70
C GLN A 695 -8.75 20.91 -27.74
N GLN A 696 -9.16 21.44 -28.89
CA GLN A 696 -10.40 22.20 -29.02
C GLN A 696 -11.65 21.32 -29.06
N ASN A 697 -11.62 20.21 -29.80
CA ASN A 697 -12.81 19.43 -30.15
C ASN A 697 -12.93 18.11 -29.37
N ILE A 698 -11.88 17.69 -28.65
CA ILE A 698 -11.90 16.48 -27.83
C ILE A 698 -11.60 16.82 -26.37
N MET A 699 -10.40 17.36 -26.06
CA MET A 699 -9.98 17.55 -24.67
C MET A 699 -10.81 18.59 -23.92
N LYS A 700 -11.04 19.76 -24.54
CA LYS A 700 -11.87 20.81 -23.92
C LYS A 700 -13.31 20.36 -23.66
N PRO A 701 -14.05 19.73 -24.58
CA PRO A 701 -15.37 19.17 -24.29
C PRO A 701 -15.37 18.06 -23.23
N LEU A 702 -14.29 17.28 -23.12
CA LEU A 702 -14.11 16.27 -22.06
C LEU A 702 -13.67 16.86 -20.71
N ASN A 703 -13.32 18.15 -20.67
CA ASN A 703 -12.70 18.81 -19.52
C ASN A 703 -11.39 18.13 -19.05
N LEU A 704 -10.56 17.72 -20.02
CA LEU A 704 -9.23 17.14 -19.80
C LEU A 704 -8.15 18.17 -20.15
N ASN A 705 -7.17 18.34 -19.28
CA ASN A 705 -6.16 19.42 -19.40
C ASN A 705 -4.73 18.89 -19.55
N ASN A 706 -4.48 17.61 -19.25
CA ASN A 706 -3.14 17.04 -19.23
C ASN A 706 -2.91 16.02 -20.35
N ILE A 707 -3.65 16.13 -21.46
CA ILE A 707 -3.39 15.37 -22.69
C ILE A 707 -2.96 16.37 -23.76
N ASN A 708 -1.69 16.33 -24.20
CA ASN A 708 -1.17 17.29 -25.16
C ASN A 708 0.00 16.71 -25.97
N MET A 709 0.16 17.11 -27.24
CA MET A 709 1.34 16.75 -28.03
C MET A 709 2.58 17.60 -27.69
N PHE A 710 2.37 18.76 -27.06
CA PHE A 710 3.41 19.63 -26.54
C PHE A 710 3.20 19.83 -25.03
N PRO A 711 3.79 18.99 -24.18
CA PRO A 711 3.50 18.99 -22.75
C PRO A 711 3.84 20.34 -22.10
N THR A 712 3.00 20.76 -21.15
CA THR A 712 3.23 21.95 -20.34
C THR A 712 4.41 21.74 -19.38
N GLU A 713 4.91 22.81 -18.76
CA GLU A 713 5.96 22.69 -17.73
C GLU A 713 5.53 21.85 -16.54
N SER A 714 4.24 21.89 -16.16
CA SER A 714 3.70 21.01 -15.11
C SER A 714 3.71 19.56 -15.57
N MET A 715 3.42 19.32 -16.85
CA MET A 715 3.48 17.99 -17.41
C MET A 715 4.93 17.47 -17.40
N LYS A 716 5.89 18.24 -17.92
CA LYS A 716 7.31 17.84 -17.95
C LYS A 716 7.88 17.52 -16.57
N LYS A 717 7.46 18.22 -15.52
CA LYS A 717 7.88 17.92 -14.13
C LYS A 717 7.41 16.56 -13.62
N ASN A 718 6.31 16.06 -14.17
CA ASN A 718 5.68 14.80 -13.82
C ASN A 718 5.96 13.72 -14.88
N LEU A 719 6.98 13.91 -15.73
CA LEU A 719 7.32 12.97 -16.79
C LEU A 719 8.04 11.77 -16.18
N ALA A 720 7.53 10.57 -16.43
CA ALA A 720 8.17 9.34 -15.98
C ALA A 720 9.45 9.05 -16.78
N TYR A 721 10.53 8.69 -16.09
CA TYR A 721 11.78 8.28 -16.70
C TYR A 721 11.58 7.09 -17.65
N MET A 722 12.24 7.13 -18.81
CA MET A 722 12.26 6.01 -19.75
C MET A 722 13.40 5.06 -19.39
N HIS A 723 13.14 3.76 -19.50
CA HIS A 723 14.10 2.72 -19.22
C HIS A 723 14.35 1.86 -20.46
N GLN A 724 15.56 1.34 -20.58
CA GLN A 724 16.00 0.46 -21.66
C GLN A 724 16.47 -0.86 -21.05
N ARG A 725 16.01 -1.98 -21.64
CA ARG A 725 16.67 -3.27 -21.54
C ARG A 725 17.42 -3.48 -22.85
N TRP A 726 18.75 -3.52 -22.81
CA TRP A 726 19.54 -3.67 -24.03
C TRP A 726 19.55 -5.12 -24.52
N PRO A 727 19.64 -5.33 -25.84
CA PRO A 727 19.83 -6.66 -26.41
C PRO A 727 21.05 -7.37 -25.78
N GLY A 728 20.87 -8.61 -25.31
CA GLY A 728 21.94 -9.46 -24.77
C GLY A 728 21.97 -9.61 -23.24
N ASP A 729 21.38 -8.68 -22.48
CA ASP A 729 21.19 -8.82 -21.02
C ASP A 729 19.86 -8.17 -20.59
N GLN A 730 18.77 -8.93 -20.76
CA GLN A 730 17.42 -8.47 -20.38
C GLN A 730 17.20 -8.41 -18.86
N SER A 731 18.14 -8.90 -18.04
CA SER A 731 18.04 -8.83 -16.58
C SER A 731 18.30 -7.43 -16.03
N LYS A 732 19.00 -6.59 -16.80
CA LYS A 732 19.32 -5.21 -16.44
C LYS A 732 18.39 -4.23 -17.14
N SER A 733 17.98 -3.22 -16.40
CA SER A 733 17.25 -2.07 -16.91
C SER A 733 18.04 -0.82 -16.54
N GLU A 734 18.25 0.07 -17.50
CA GLU A 734 18.91 1.35 -17.27
C GLU A 734 18.03 2.51 -17.74
N GLU A 735 18.15 3.64 -17.05
CA GLU A 735 17.50 4.87 -17.48
C GLU A 735 18.07 5.35 -18.83
N ARG A 736 17.19 5.86 -19.69
CA ARG A 736 17.55 6.44 -20.98
C ARG A 736 16.72 7.69 -21.29
N ASP A 737 17.22 8.50 -22.21
CA ASP A 737 16.47 9.62 -22.77
C ASP A 737 15.21 9.16 -23.52
N HIS A 738 14.14 9.95 -23.43
CA HIS A 738 12.92 9.73 -24.19
C HIS A 738 13.17 9.70 -25.71
N VAL A 739 12.61 8.71 -26.41
CA VAL A 739 12.68 8.61 -27.89
C VAL A 739 12.05 9.81 -28.61
N TYR A 740 10.97 10.40 -28.05
CA TYR A 740 10.20 11.48 -28.67
C TYR A 740 10.63 12.84 -28.11
N ARG A 741 11.89 13.21 -28.36
CA ARG A 741 12.59 14.29 -27.65
C ARG A 741 12.21 15.69 -28.11
N GLU A 742 12.09 15.94 -29.41
CA GLU A 742 11.92 17.29 -29.96
C GLU A 742 10.69 18.03 -29.38
N PRO A 743 9.49 17.40 -29.25
CA PRO A 743 8.32 18.06 -28.65
C PRO A 743 8.48 18.39 -27.16
N LEU A 744 9.31 17.64 -26.42
CA LEU A 744 9.63 17.93 -25.02
C LEU A 744 10.49 19.20 -24.88
N LEU A 745 11.31 19.48 -25.90
CA LEU A 745 12.21 20.63 -25.92
C LEU A 745 11.56 21.88 -26.52
N ALA A 746 10.51 21.75 -27.33
CA ALA A 746 9.82 22.87 -27.96
C ALA A 746 9.07 23.74 -26.95
N ASN A 747 9.53 24.99 -26.77
CA ASN A 747 8.99 25.94 -25.81
C ASN A 747 8.31 27.15 -26.48
N THR A 748 8.74 27.54 -27.68
CA THR A 748 8.13 28.67 -28.41
C THR A 748 7.06 28.21 -29.42
N PRO A 749 6.09 29.07 -29.78
CA PRO A 749 5.14 28.77 -30.86
C PRO A 749 5.81 28.41 -32.18
N GLU A 750 6.92 29.07 -32.52
CA GLU A 750 7.68 28.81 -33.75
C GLU A 750 8.35 27.43 -33.72
N GLU A 751 8.92 27.05 -32.57
CA GLU A 751 9.50 25.72 -32.35
C GLU A 751 8.44 24.62 -32.41
N LYS A 752 7.23 24.87 -31.90
CA LYS A 752 6.13 23.91 -31.97
C LYS A 752 5.56 23.81 -33.39
N ALA A 753 5.45 24.92 -34.09
CA ALA A 753 4.90 24.98 -35.45
C ALA A 753 5.76 24.25 -36.50
N ARG A 754 7.08 24.12 -36.27
CA ARG A 754 7.98 23.36 -37.16
C ARG A 754 7.89 21.84 -36.98
N LEU A 755 7.33 21.36 -35.87
CA LEU A 755 7.28 19.93 -35.55
C LEU A 755 6.02 19.29 -36.12
N LEU A 756 6.15 18.06 -36.59
CA LEU A 756 5.04 17.23 -36.97
C LEU A 756 4.23 16.84 -35.72
N ASN A 757 2.93 17.12 -35.74
CA ASN A 757 1.98 16.55 -34.79
C ASN A 757 1.69 15.09 -35.19
N SER A 758 2.53 14.16 -34.72
CA SER A 758 2.41 12.76 -35.09
C SER A 758 1.10 12.16 -34.59
N GLY A 759 0.24 11.71 -35.50
CA GLY A 759 -0.94 10.91 -35.16
C GLY A 759 -0.56 9.52 -34.61
N GLY A 760 0.62 9.04 -34.95
CA GLY A 760 1.17 7.76 -34.53
C GLY A 760 1.80 7.73 -33.14
N ALA A 761 2.39 8.83 -32.66
CA ALA A 761 3.21 8.83 -31.44
C ALA A 761 3.24 10.18 -30.68
N GLY A 762 2.37 11.14 -31.03
CA GLY A 762 2.53 12.53 -30.66
C GLY A 762 2.12 12.94 -29.23
N ALA A 763 1.18 12.25 -28.59
CA ALA A 763 0.56 12.72 -27.36
C ALA A 763 1.31 12.30 -26.08
N PHE A 764 1.21 13.15 -25.07
CA PHE A 764 1.62 12.87 -23.70
C PHE A 764 0.38 12.98 -22.82
N ALA A 765 0.09 11.94 -22.03
CA ALA A 765 -1.07 11.87 -21.17
C ALA A 765 -0.78 11.11 -19.87
N PRO A 766 -1.39 11.50 -18.73
CA PRO A 766 -1.49 10.62 -17.58
C PRO A 766 -2.50 9.50 -17.87
N PRO A 767 -2.22 8.23 -17.48
CA PRO A 767 -3.14 7.12 -17.72
C PRO A 767 -4.56 7.38 -17.22
N ARG A 768 -4.68 8.09 -16.09
CA ARG A 768 -5.97 8.47 -15.47
C ARG A 768 -6.84 9.38 -16.35
N GLU A 769 -6.25 10.28 -17.14
CA GLU A 769 -7.04 11.09 -18.10
C GLU A 769 -7.30 10.31 -19.38
N TYR A 770 -6.35 9.49 -19.83
CA TYR A 770 -6.54 8.66 -21.02
C TYR A 770 -7.70 7.67 -20.88
N VAL A 771 -7.84 7.02 -19.71
CA VAL A 771 -8.99 6.14 -19.43
C VAL A 771 -10.34 6.88 -19.53
N GLN A 772 -10.39 8.19 -19.34
CA GLN A 772 -11.63 8.96 -19.52
C GLN A 772 -12.00 9.14 -21.01
N VAL A 773 -11.01 9.14 -21.90
CA VAL A 773 -11.24 9.05 -23.35
C VAL A 773 -11.80 7.68 -23.70
N LEU A 774 -11.24 6.60 -23.15
CA LEU A 774 -11.75 5.23 -23.36
C LEU A 774 -13.18 5.07 -22.84
N ALA A 775 -13.49 5.61 -21.66
CA ALA A 775 -14.84 5.60 -21.10
C ALA A 775 -15.85 6.36 -21.99
N THR A 776 -15.42 7.46 -22.62
CA THR A 776 -16.23 8.19 -23.61
C THR A 776 -16.52 7.33 -24.84
N LEU A 777 -15.53 6.58 -25.31
CA LEU A 777 -15.66 5.70 -26.46
C LEU A 777 -16.59 4.51 -26.16
N LEU A 778 -16.46 3.89 -24.98
CA LEU A 778 -17.38 2.84 -24.51
C LEU A 778 -18.83 3.33 -24.40
N ASN A 779 -19.02 4.60 -24.03
CA ASN A 779 -20.33 5.22 -23.89
C ASN A 779 -20.81 5.87 -25.21
N ASP A 780 -20.64 5.15 -26.33
CA ASP A 780 -21.10 5.53 -27.67
C ASP A 780 -20.66 6.95 -28.09
N GLY A 781 -19.45 7.35 -27.70
CA GLY A 781 -18.85 8.65 -28.04
C GLY A 781 -19.33 9.81 -27.18
N LYS A 782 -20.11 9.55 -26.12
CA LYS A 782 -20.60 10.56 -25.18
C LYS A 782 -19.83 10.51 -23.87
N SER A 783 -19.34 11.66 -23.41
CA SER A 783 -18.64 11.76 -22.13
C SER A 783 -19.56 11.39 -20.97
N PRO A 784 -19.24 10.38 -20.14
CA PRO A 784 -20.03 10.07 -18.95
C PRO A 784 -19.91 11.17 -17.88
N LYS A 785 -18.86 12.00 -17.92
CA LYS A 785 -18.62 13.08 -16.94
C LYS A 785 -19.23 14.42 -17.35
N THR A 786 -18.99 14.84 -18.60
CA THR A 786 -19.41 16.17 -19.07
C THR A 786 -20.70 16.13 -19.88
N GLY A 787 -21.15 14.95 -20.31
CA GLY A 787 -22.29 14.78 -21.21
C GLY A 787 -22.04 15.23 -22.65
N ALA A 788 -20.84 15.72 -22.98
CA ALA A 788 -20.48 16.16 -24.31
C ALA A 788 -20.44 14.99 -25.30
N GLN A 789 -21.03 15.17 -26.48
CA GLN A 789 -20.93 14.21 -27.59
C GLN A 789 -19.66 14.50 -28.37
N ILE A 790 -18.69 13.58 -28.35
CA ILE A 790 -17.40 13.70 -29.05
C ILE A 790 -17.49 13.11 -30.45
N LEU A 791 -18.12 11.94 -30.59
CA LEU A 791 -18.42 11.26 -31.85
C LEU A 791 -19.85 10.76 -31.81
N LYS A 792 -20.56 10.69 -32.94
CA LYS A 792 -21.88 10.05 -33.01
C LYS A 792 -21.77 8.55 -32.75
N LYS A 793 -22.87 7.95 -32.25
CA LYS A 793 -22.95 6.52 -32.01
C LYS A 793 -22.61 5.70 -33.25
N GLU A 794 -23.15 6.08 -34.41
CA GLU A 794 -22.94 5.35 -35.67
C GLU A 794 -21.46 5.38 -36.09
N THR A 795 -20.75 6.47 -35.79
CA THR A 795 -19.32 6.61 -36.04
C THR A 795 -18.50 5.73 -35.09
N VAL A 796 -18.88 5.63 -33.82
CA VAL A 796 -18.25 4.72 -32.86
C VAL A 796 -18.51 3.26 -33.24
N ASP A 797 -19.72 2.92 -33.67
CA ASP A 797 -20.04 1.58 -34.16
C ASP A 797 -19.17 1.23 -35.38
N LEU A 798 -18.99 2.16 -36.32
CA LEU A 798 -18.08 2.00 -37.47
C LEU A 798 -16.62 1.77 -37.05
N MET A 799 -16.14 2.37 -35.95
CA MET A 799 -14.79 2.09 -35.44
C MET A 799 -14.63 0.64 -34.98
N TRP A 800 -15.72 0.02 -34.49
CA TRP A 800 -15.77 -1.38 -34.04
C TRP A 800 -16.08 -2.38 -35.16
N GLU A 801 -16.35 -1.93 -36.38
CA GLU A 801 -16.50 -2.85 -37.51
C GLU A 801 -15.14 -3.41 -37.92
N ASN A 802 -15.04 -4.74 -38.07
CA ASN A 802 -13.84 -5.38 -38.59
C ASN A 802 -13.59 -4.94 -40.04
N GLN A 803 -12.53 -4.18 -40.27
CA GLN A 803 -12.11 -3.63 -41.56
C GLN A 803 -11.28 -4.61 -42.40
N VAL A 804 -10.88 -5.75 -41.81
CA VAL A 804 -10.06 -6.79 -42.47
C VAL A 804 -10.64 -8.21 -42.30
N PRO A 805 -11.95 -8.44 -42.53
CA PRO A 805 -12.57 -9.75 -42.31
C PRO A 805 -11.98 -10.86 -43.20
N GLN A 806 -11.38 -10.49 -44.33
CA GLN A 806 -10.69 -11.40 -45.24
C GLN A 806 -9.30 -11.85 -44.74
N LEU A 807 -8.78 -11.25 -43.67
CA LEU A 807 -7.47 -11.54 -43.09
C LEU A 807 -7.60 -12.03 -41.63
N PRO A 808 -8.32 -13.13 -41.33
CA PRO A 808 -8.58 -13.56 -39.95
C PRO A 808 -7.32 -13.94 -39.15
N ASN A 809 -6.17 -14.06 -39.83
CA ASN A 809 -4.88 -14.46 -39.28
C ASN A 809 -3.80 -13.38 -39.33
N PHE A 810 -4.16 -12.12 -39.59
CA PHE A 810 -3.16 -11.06 -39.79
C PHE A 810 -2.23 -10.86 -38.59
N ALA A 811 -2.74 -10.98 -37.35
CA ALA A 811 -1.98 -10.71 -36.14
C ALA A 811 -1.19 -11.93 -35.60
N ARG A 812 -1.29 -13.08 -36.29
CA ARG A 812 -0.48 -14.30 -36.04
C ARG A 812 0.89 -14.24 -36.71
N VAL A 813 1.11 -13.27 -37.59
CA VAL A 813 2.41 -13.04 -38.19
C VAL A 813 3.27 -12.35 -37.15
N GLY A 814 4.35 -13.02 -36.73
CA GLY A 814 5.26 -12.48 -35.72
C GLY A 814 5.92 -11.20 -36.18
N ILE A 815 6.13 -10.29 -35.23
CA ILE A 815 6.83 -9.02 -35.44
C ILE A 815 8.33 -9.26 -35.26
N PRO A 816 9.15 -9.03 -36.30
CA PRO A 816 10.59 -9.15 -36.17
C PRO A 816 11.16 -7.95 -35.40
N SER A 817 12.25 -8.20 -34.67
CA SER A 817 13.03 -7.15 -34.01
C SER A 817 14.00 -6.50 -35.01
N ALA A 818 13.49 -5.76 -36.00
CA ALA A 818 14.34 -5.13 -37.01
C ALA A 818 15.30 -4.11 -36.36
N LYS A 819 14.79 -3.32 -35.40
CA LYS A 819 15.58 -2.51 -34.46
C LYS A 819 15.46 -3.10 -33.05
N PRO A 820 16.38 -3.99 -32.61
CA PRO A 820 16.28 -4.70 -31.32
C PRO A 820 16.23 -3.81 -30.08
N GLU A 821 16.76 -2.59 -30.17
CA GLU A 821 16.67 -1.57 -29.12
C GLU A 821 15.27 -0.95 -29.00
N GLN A 822 14.43 -1.09 -30.01
CA GLN A 822 13.07 -0.53 -30.05
C GLN A 822 11.98 -1.60 -29.88
N THR A 823 12.21 -2.83 -30.34
CA THR A 823 11.27 -3.94 -30.20
C THR A 823 11.95 -5.30 -29.97
N ASN A 824 11.39 -6.08 -29.07
CA ASN A 824 11.65 -7.51 -28.97
C ASN A 824 10.95 -8.25 -30.12
N PRO A 825 11.41 -9.47 -30.46
CA PRO A 825 10.64 -10.35 -31.32
C PRO A 825 9.35 -10.76 -30.61
N VAL A 826 8.21 -10.52 -31.25
CA VAL A 826 6.89 -10.90 -30.72
C VAL A 826 6.30 -11.97 -31.65
N PRO A 827 6.21 -13.24 -31.22
CA PRO A 827 5.73 -14.33 -32.09
C PRO A 827 4.31 -14.13 -32.60
N GLU A 828 3.44 -13.55 -31.77
CA GLU A 828 2.04 -13.26 -32.07
C GLU A 828 1.60 -12.06 -31.23
N LEU A 829 0.83 -11.13 -31.84
CA LEU A 829 0.40 -9.90 -31.16
C LEU A 829 -0.55 -10.14 -29.99
N TYR A 830 -1.40 -11.18 -30.09
CA TYR A 830 -2.29 -11.60 -29.01
C TYR A 830 -2.68 -13.08 -29.16
N PRO A 831 -1.84 -14.00 -28.64
CA PRO A 831 -2.08 -15.43 -28.75
C PRO A 831 -3.31 -15.84 -27.93
N GLN A 832 -4.21 -16.58 -28.57
CA GLN A 832 -5.40 -17.15 -27.93
C GLN A 832 -5.48 -18.66 -28.21
N GLU A 833 -5.84 -19.43 -27.17
CA GLU A 833 -6.04 -20.87 -27.30
C GLU A 833 -7.11 -21.16 -28.37
N GLY A 834 -6.87 -22.18 -29.21
CA GLY A 834 -7.76 -22.53 -30.30
C GLY A 834 -7.62 -21.64 -31.55
N ASN A 835 -6.75 -20.63 -31.52
CA ASN A 835 -6.49 -19.73 -32.65
C ASN A 835 -7.78 -19.17 -33.27
N PRO A 836 -8.61 -18.42 -32.53
CA PRO A 836 -9.80 -17.78 -33.08
C PRO A 836 -9.45 -16.66 -34.08
N PRO A 837 -10.34 -16.32 -35.03
CA PRO A 837 -10.15 -15.18 -35.93
C PRO A 837 -9.87 -13.86 -35.19
N GLN A 838 -9.00 -13.03 -35.76
CA GLN A 838 -8.61 -11.72 -35.24
C GLN A 838 -9.24 -10.61 -36.10
N GLY A 839 -9.65 -9.51 -35.47
CA GLY A 839 -10.24 -8.35 -36.15
C GLY A 839 -9.41 -7.08 -35.99
N TRP A 840 -9.58 -6.15 -36.93
CA TRP A 840 -9.03 -4.79 -36.85
C TRP A 840 -10.11 -3.77 -37.13
N GLY A 841 -10.29 -2.80 -36.24
CA GLY A 841 -11.23 -1.70 -36.38
C GLY A 841 -10.62 -0.48 -37.07
N LEU A 842 -11.20 0.69 -36.85
CA LEU A 842 -10.51 1.94 -37.17
C LEU A 842 -9.64 2.34 -35.97
N SER A 843 -8.31 2.16 -36.11
CA SER A 843 -7.24 2.46 -35.13
C SER A 843 -6.83 1.37 -34.12
N PHE A 844 -7.61 0.31 -33.92
CA PHE A 844 -7.33 -0.68 -32.86
C PHE A 844 -7.65 -2.10 -33.26
N MET A 845 -7.08 -3.05 -32.53
CA MET A 845 -7.38 -4.47 -32.69
C MET A 845 -8.70 -4.80 -31.98
N ILE A 846 -9.48 -5.71 -32.58
CA ILE A 846 -10.75 -6.18 -32.04
C ILE A 846 -10.60 -7.67 -31.72
N THR A 847 -10.84 -8.01 -30.47
CA THR A 847 -10.96 -9.40 -30.03
C THR A 847 -12.30 -9.94 -30.50
N GLN A 848 -12.31 -10.96 -31.37
CA GLN A 848 -13.56 -11.50 -31.91
C GLN A 848 -14.17 -12.59 -31.03
N GLU A 849 -13.34 -13.31 -30.26
CA GLU A 849 -13.77 -14.38 -29.35
C GLU A 849 -13.27 -14.13 -27.92
N PRO A 850 -14.04 -14.45 -26.88
CA PRO A 850 -13.64 -14.21 -25.49
C PRO A 850 -12.26 -14.79 -25.15
N GLY A 851 -11.50 -14.06 -24.34
CA GLY A 851 -10.11 -14.39 -23.99
C GLY A 851 -9.98 -15.05 -22.61
N ALA A 852 -8.81 -15.65 -22.36
CA ALA A 852 -8.50 -16.34 -21.11
C ALA A 852 -8.47 -15.41 -19.87
N THR A 853 -8.32 -14.09 -20.06
CA THR A 853 -8.37 -13.09 -18.98
C THR A 853 -9.80 -12.80 -18.50
N GLY A 854 -10.85 -13.37 -19.12
CA GLY A 854 -12.24 -12.99 -18.86
C GLY A 854 -12.76 -11.85 -19.74
N ARG A 855 -11.87 -11.30 -20.58
CA ARG A 855 -12.18 -10.41 -21.71
C ARG A 855 -13.30 -10.96 -22.58
N GLY A 856 -14.31 -10.14 -22.84
CA GLY A 856 -15.41 -10.44 -23.75
C GLY A 856 -15.02 -10.39 -25.23
N ALA A 857 -15.93 -10.85 -26.07
CA ALA A 857 -15.83 -10.59 -27.50
C ALA A 857 -16.05 -9.09 -27.76
N ASN A 858 -15.69 -8.62 -28.95
CA ASN A 858 -15.75 -7.21 -29.34
C ASN A 858 -14.93 -6.24 -28.45
N THR A 859 -13.90 -6.75 -27.75
CA THR A 859 -12.99 -5.91 -26.99
C THR A 859 -11.99 -5.21 -27.91
N ALA A 860 -12.06 -3.88 -27.95
CA ALA A 860 -11.08 -3.04 -28.63
C ALA A 860 -9.85 -2.87 -27.74
N TRP A 861 -8.65 -2.99 -28.30
CA TRP A 861 -7.42 -2.78 -27.54
C TRP A 861 -6.25 -2.42 -28.45
N TRP A 862 -5.26 -1.76 -27.89
CA TRP A 862 -4.00 -1.52 -28.58
C TRP A 862 -2.83 -1.29 -27.61
N ALA A 863 -1.62 -1.27 -28.17
CA ALA A 863 -0.39 -1.13 -27.42
C ALA A 863 0.52 0.01 -27.92
N GLY A 864 1.34 0.52 -26.99
CA GLY A 864 2.37 1.52 -27.21
C GLY A 864 3.78 0.97 -27.18
N ILE A 865 4.69 1.59 -27.94
CA ILE A 865 6.09 1.12 -28.09
C ILE A 865 6.84 1.02 -26.75
N ALA A 866 6.46 1.85 -25.76
CA ALA A 866 7.03 1.79 -24.41
C ALA A 866 6.27 0.83 -23.50
N ASN A 867 5.70 -0.25 -24.05
CA ASN A 867 4.85 -1.23 -23.36
C ASN A 867 3.68 -0.58 -22.60
N LEU A 868 2.89 0.21 -23.31
CA LEU A 868 1.59 0.72 -22.86
C LEU A 868 0.51 -0.21 -23.40
N PHE A 869 -0.52 -0.57 -22.64
CA PHE A 869 -1.63 -1.37 -23.15
C PHE A 869 -2.95 -0.82 -22.65
N TRP A 870 -3.91 -0.59 -23.53
CA TRP A 870 -5.27 -0.19 -23.17
C TRP A 870 -6.29 -1.13 -23.80
N TRP A 871 -7.44 -1.26 -23.16
CA TRP A 871 -8.58 -2.01 -23.69
C TRP A 871 -9.90 -1.35 -23.32
N ALA A 872 -10.91 -1.62 -24.14
CA ALA A 872 -12.28 -1.15 -24.00
C ALA A 872 -13.21 -2.29 -24.45
N ASP A 873 -13.85 -2.93 -23.48
CA ASP A 873 -14.77 -4.04 -23.68
C ASP A 873 -16.22 -3.54 -23.65
N ARG A 874 -16.88 -3.57 -24.82
CA ARG A 874 -18.28 -3.14 -24.97
C ARG A 874 -19.26 -4.17 -24.39
N GLU A 875 -18.90 -5.45 -24.34
CA GLU A 875 -19.78 -6.50 -23.81
C GLU A 875 -19.83 -6.45 -22.28
N LYS A 876 -18.70 -6.15 -21.66
CA LYS A 876 -18.56 -6.07 -20.20
C LYS A 876 -18.72 -4.65 -19.66
N GLY A 877 -18.68 -3.63 -20.52
CA GLY A 877 -18.82 -2.22 -20.13
C GLY A 877 -17.63 -1.68 -19.33
N VAL A 878 -16.43 -2.24 -19.54
CA VAL A 878 -15.21 -1.89 -18.80
C VAL A 878 -14.10 -1.44 -19.74
N ALA A 879 -13.33 -0.42 -19.33
CA ALA A 879 -12.09 -0.02 -19.99
C ALA A 879 -10.96 0.06 -18.98
N GLY A 880 -9.75 -0.22 -19.44
CA GLY A 880 -8.54 -0.18 -18.62
C GLY A 880 -7.32 0.23 -19.41
N MET A 881 -6.27 0.62 -18.68
CA MET A 881 -4.96 0.90 -19.23
C MET A 881 -3.88 0.52 -18.21
N ILE A 882 -2.86 -0.19 -18.67
CA ILE A 882 -1.57 -0.32 -18.00
C ILE A 882 -0.56 0.52 -18.76
N ALA A 883 0.22 1.32 -18.03
CA ALA A 883 1.20 2.21 -18.61
C ALA A 883 2.58 1.94 -18.01
N SER A 884 3.55 1.64 -18.85
CA SER A 884 4.95 1.56 -18.48
C SER A 884 5.80 2.48 -19.35
N GLN A 885 7.10 2.52 -19.04
CA GLN A 885 8.09 3.35 -19.71
C GLN A 885 9.34 2.55 -20.10
N VAL A 886 9.12 1.29 -20.45
CA VAL A 886 10.17 0.30 -20.68
C VAL A 886 10.30 0.03 -22.18
N MET A 887 11.52 0.14 -22.69
CA MET A 887 11.91 -0.28 -24.03
C MET A 887 12.80 -1.53 -23.91
N PRO A 888 12.83 -2.42 -24.92
CA PRO A 888 12.04 -2.39 -26.15
C PRO A 888 10.57 -2.83 -25.96
N PHE A 889 9.73 -2.55 -26.95
CA PHE A 889 8.35 -3.08 -27.02
C PHE A 889 8.34 -4.60 -26.95
N GLY A 890 7.31 -5.19 -26.35
CA GLY A 890 7.21 -6.63 -26.15
C GLY A 890 8.02 -7.10 -24.95
N ASP A 891 8.10 -6.29 -23.88
CA ASP A 891 8.76 -6.68 -22.64
C ASP A 891 7.94 -7.76 -21.93
N PRO A 892 8.53 -8.93 -21.62
CA PRO A 892 7.78 -10.07 -21.07
C PRO A 892 7.23 -9.80 -19.67
N HIS A 893 7.89 -8.97 -18.86
CA HIS A 893 7.40 -8.62 -17.54
C HIS A 893 6.18 -7.69 -17.64
N VAL A 894 6.24 -6.69 -18.52
CA VAL A 894 5.10 -5.78 -18.70
C VAL A 894 3.90 -6.50 -19.35
N ILE A 895 4.13 -7.38 -20.32
CA ILE A 895 3.07 -8.20 -20.92
C ILE A 895 2.41 -9.11 -19.85
N GLY A 896 3.21 -9.76 -19.00
CA GLY A 896 2.68 -10.57 -17.90
C GLY A 896 1.80 -9.75 -16.95
N GLN A 897 2.25 -8.54 -16.60
CA GLN A 897 1.50 -7.61 -15.75
C GLN A 897 0.22 -7.10 -16.41
N TRP A 898 0.24 -6.84 -17.71
CA TRP A 898 -0.97 -6.51 -18.46
C TRP A 898 -2.01 -7.64 -18.35
N GLY A 899 -1.59 -8.89 -18.61
CA GLY A 899 -2.49 -10.05 -18.52
C GLY A 899 -3.06 -10.24 -17.12
N ALA A 900 -2.24 -10.09 -16.08
CA ALA A 900 -2.67 -10.20 -14.69
C ALA A 900 -3.66 -9.09 -14.30
N CYS A 901 -3.35 -7.84 -14.65
CA CYS A 901 -4.22 -6.69 -14.36
C CYS A 901 -5.56 -6.78 -15.10
N GLU A 902 -5.53 -7.16 -16.39
CA GLU A 902 -6.74 -7.38 -17.17
C GLU A 902 -7.60 -8.49 -16.55
N ALA A 903 -7.00 -9.62 -16.20
CA ALA A 903 -7.70 -10.74 -15.57
C ALA A 903 -8.33 -10.37 -14.22
N ALA A 904 -7.60 -9.62 -13.38
CA ALA A 904 -8.10 -9.15 -12.10
C ALA A 904 -9.31 -8.21 -12.26
N ILE A 905 -9.27 -7.31 -13.26
CA ILE A 905 -10.38 -6.41 -13.55
C ILE A 905 -11.62 -7.21 -13.97
N TYR A 906 -11.51 -8.16 -14.90
CA TYR A 906 -12.67 -8.96 -15.30
C TYR A 906 -13.19 -9.88 -14.20
N ALA A 907 -12.33 -10.43 -13.35
CA ALA A 907 -12.75 -11.24 -12.20
C ALA A 907 -13.53 -10.42 -11.14
N SER A 908 -13.39 -9.08 -11.16
CA SER A 908 -14.08 -8.18 -10.24
C SER A 908 -15.46 -7.69 -10.72
N LEU A 909 -15.81 -7.94 -11.99
CA LEU A 909 -17.11 -7.62 -12.59
C LEU A 909 -18.14 -8.73 -12.31
#